data_AF-A0A3A8L4B2-F1
#
_entry.id   AF-A0A3A8L4B2-F1
#
_cell.length_a   1.000
_cell.length_b   1.000
_cell.length_c   1.000
_cell.angle_alpha   90.00
_cell.angle_beta   90.00
_cell.angle_gamma   90.00
#
_symmetry.space_group_name_H-M   'P 1'
#
loop_
_entity.id
_entity.type
_entity.pdbx_description
1 polymer ?
#
loop_
_entity_poly.entity_id
_entity_poly.type
_entity_poly.pdbx_seq_one_letter_code
_entity_poly.pdbx_strand_id
1 'polypeptide(L)'
;GRTVIGRLRLRGTDLDPLSAKLRLESLLSGAHLSPVGLPPSATVCIRRLVDPKPGVLPVRQFTPVPPPAWDEAFRAALGAQLARAARPAQGPVPPGAEAVLFLDPSELLACLASDVWRGTAAVHWWWKGLFPSADLALRVVAEWLRRPEYVPAALEAVARRSEARPVLSLFTGDEARTLLARVCVTQGLPALASALGALEEEAARDEVVLESQPRAVKEERVAASGTVPLAPWESWVPEARASGLGKEHRTLLGVALMLRRAPLEARHAAFIPAVVAWRREEARVALAERTHESVRSVKVTLEAGPESGAEEVQVLAPRAAGARAEQPVVPDQMEPAALPSPVRASEAPMLEPAPPGVTADASTPALTSPLAQPPFAAPIEAPVWPVHTEASATPSVVMPAPEPTSAPPVPPPPPGLMASSEPRFAPAPGRGWGLPISTGLGGLFYLVNVGLFLELYGDFSQPAFPSLPLPVWDFVALLGQRLLGEARPSDPVWKVLALLSGRRPGEAPGHAFEPPDEWRVPEIWLRAFRTQASPAWTWSLTDGRLRVRHPAGFLVLDILAPESADSTEALVRRELAPFTTGHTFTLEPGDVPAPTASEATPLERWLGWLSPYVRARLSRALGVAPDDAEALERTLLVHDARLHLTETHVDVVLALAQLPLEVRVAGLDRDIGWIPSAGRHLTFHFE
;
A
#
# COMPACT_ATOMS: atom_id res chain seq x y z
N GLY A 1 12.22 -14.27 0.36
CA GLY A 1 12.80 -13.23 1.23
C GLY A 1 14.29 -13.03 0.96
N ARG A 2 14.94 -12.03 1.59
CA ARG A 2 16.39 -11.75 1.43
C ARG A 2 17.11 -11.91 2.77
N THR A 3 18.00 -12.90 2.87
CA THR A 3 18.86 -13.10 4.05
C THR A 3 20.17 -12.31 3.92
N VAL A 4 20.66 -11.72 5.02
CA VAL A 4 21.92 -10.97 5.07
C VAL A 4 22.72 -11.39 6.30
N ILE A 5 23.93 -11.94 6.09
CA ILE A 5 24.83 -12.36 7.17
C ILE A 5 25.89 -11.27 7.39
N GLY A 6 25.65 -10.36 8.34
CA GLY A 6 26.54 -9.22 8.59
C GLY A 6 27.93 -9.58 9.13
N ARG A 7 28.10 -10.78 9.73
CA ARG A 7 29.41 -11.29 10.17
C ARG A 7 29.38 -12.82 10.35
N LEU A 8 30.08 -13.54 9.49
CA LEU A 8 30.40 -14.96 9.69
C LEU A 8 31.72 -15.09 10.48
N ARG A 9 31.84 -16.12 11.33
CA ARG A 9 33.07 -16.43 12.08
C ARG A 9 33.38 -17.92 11.95
N LEU A 10 34.44 -18.22 11.21
CA LEU A 10 34.95 -19.58 11.01
C LEU A 10 36.10 -19.89 11.98
N ARG A 11 36.31 -21.17 12.30
CA ARG A 11 37.49 -21.71 12.99
C ARG A 11 37.93 -22.98 12.27
N GLY A 12 39.23 -23.08 11.98
CA GLY A 12 39.85 -24.24 11.33
C GLY A 12 41.32 -23.95 11.03
N THR A 13 42.14 -25.00 10.85
CA THR A 13 43.55 -24.85 10.44
C THR A 13 43.67 -24.77 8.92
N ASP A 14 44.71 -24.09 8.44
CA ASP A 14 45.17 -24.15 7.04
C ASP A 14 44.07 -23.76 6.02
N LEU A 15 43.30 -22.73 6.34
CA LEU A 15 42.25 -22.17 5.50
C LEU A 15 42.65 -20.79 5.02
N ASP A 16 42.82 -20.62 3.70
CA ASP A 16 42.88 -19.30 3.08
C ASP A 16 41.56 -18.54 3.34
N PRO A 17 41.58 -17.34 3.95
CA PRO A 17 40.36 -16.59 4.26
C PRO A 17 39.49 -16.26 3.04
N LEU A 18 40.08 -15.98 1.87
CA LEU A 18 39.32 -15.58 0.69
C LEU A 18 38.61 -16.79 0.05
N SER A 19 39.33 -17.90 -0.13
CA SER A 19 38.76 -19.17 -0.61
C SER A 19 37.69 -19.71 0.33
N ALA A 20 37.92 -19.64 1.65
CA ALA A 20 36.95 -20.07 2.64
C ALA A 20 35.68 -19.19 2.62
N LYS A 21 35.84 -17.87 2.45
CA LYS A 21 34.72 -16.92 2.29
C LYS A 21 33.87 -17.28 1.06
N LEU A 22 34.48 -17.36 -0.13
CA LEU A 22 33.76 -17.61 -1.39
C LEU A 22 33.03 -18.96 -1.40
N ARG A 23 33.63 -20.00 -0.82
CA ARG A 23 32.98 -21.32 -0.66
C ARG A 23 31.79 -21.27 0.28
N LEU A 24 31.90 -20.57 1.40
CA LEU A 24 30.79 -20.41 2.35
C LEU A 24 29.69 -19.51 1.81
N GLU A 25 30.01 -18.46 1.05
CA GLU A 25 29.02 -17.65 0.35
C GLU A 25 28.25 -18.48 -0.69
N SER A 26 28.93 -19.31 -1.48
CA SER A 26 28.26 -20.22 -2.42
C SER A 26 27.38 -21.25 -1.70
N LEU A 27 27.89 -21.91 -0.65
CA LEU A 27 27.20 -22.98 0.06
C LEU A 27 25.98 -22.46 0.83
N LEU A 28 26.13 -21.33 1.54
CA LEU A 28 25.02 -20.72 2.30
C LEU A 28 23.97 -20.07 1.39
N SER A 29 24.32 -19.70 0.15
CA SER A 29 23.33 -19.26 -0.85
C SER A 29 22.41 -20.39 -1.32
N GLY A 30 22.86 -21.64 -1.26
CA GLY A 30 22.04 -22.84 -1.52
C GLY A 30 21.45 -23.49 -0.28
N ALA A 31 21.48 -22.83 0.89
CA ALA A 31 20.88 -23.33 2.14
C ALA A 31 19.46 -22.79 2.33
N HIS A 32 18.58 -23.53 3.01
CA HIS A 32 17.21 -23.07 3.30
C HIS A 32 17.19 -22.10 4.50
N LEU A 33 17.68 -20.89 4.26
CA LEU A 33 17.78 -19.82 5.28
C LEU A 33 16.44 -19.13 5.59
N SER A 34 15.39 -19.42 4.82
CA SER A 34 14.01 -18.95 5.07
C SER A 34 13.31 -19.89 6.07
N PRO A 35 12.81 -19.40 7.21
CA PRO A 35 12.09 -20.23 8.18
C PRO A 35 10.64 -20.50 7.75
N VAL A 36 10.24 -21.77 7.77
CA VAL A 36 8.87 -22.19 7.47
C VAL A 36 7.89 -21.58 8.48
N GLY A 37 6.80 -20.99 8.00
CA GLY A 37 5.69 -20.52 8.83
C GLY A 37 5.76 -19.06 9.32
N LEU A 38 6.80 -18.29 8.96
CA LEU A 38 6.74 -16.84 9.05
C LEU A 38 6.07 -16.22 7.81
N PRO A 39 5.40 -15.06 7.93
CA PRO A 39 5.01 -14.27 6.77
C PRO A 39 6.24 -13.96 5.87
N PRO A 40 6.17 -14.17 4.55
CA PRO A 40 7.24 -13.81 3.62
C PRO A 40 7.69 -12.34 3.67
N SER A 41 6.78 -11.45 4.10
CA SER A 41 6.97 -10.02 4.34
C SER A 41 7.67 -9.65 5.66
N ALA A 42 7.88 -10.62 6.57
CA ALA A 42 8.45 -10.38 7.89
C ALA A 42 9.96 -10.11 7.87
N THR A 43 10.42 -9.29 8.81
CA THR A 43 11.85 -9.01 9.03
C THR A 43 12.31 -9.59 10.36
N VAL A 44 13.22 -10.57 10.29
CA VAL A 44 13.88 -11.17 11.46
C VAL A 44 15.29 -10.62 11.60
N CYS A 45 15.63 -10.10 12.77
CA CYS A 45 16.99 -9.84 13.19
C CYS A 45 17.45 -10.95 14.14
N ILE A 46 18.57 -11.62 13.85
CA ILE A 46 19.19 -12.59 14.77
C ILE A 46 20.59 -12.07 15.14
N ARG A 47 20.83 -11.88 16.44
CA ARG A 47 22.07 -11.32 16.99
C ARG A 47 23.25 -12.28 16.80
N ARG A 48 22.99 -13.57 17.03
CA ARG A 48 23.95 -14.66 16.92
C ARG A 48 23.21 -15.97 16.72
N LEU A 49 23.50 -16.65 15.62
CA LEU A 49 23.26 -18.08 15.46
C LEU A 49 24.61 -18.80 15.58
N VAL A 50 24.63 -19.92 16.28
CA VAL A 50 25.81 -20.80 16.38
C VAL A 50 25.61 -21.94 15.39
N ASP A 51 26.69 -22.42 14.77
CA ASP A 51 26.65 -23.63 13.94
C ASP A 51 26.07 -24.80 14.76
N PRO A 52 24.90 -25.34 14.40
CA PRO A 52 24.22 -26.37 15.18
C PRO A 52 24.86 -27.75 14.99
N LYS A 53 25.73 -27.92 14.00
CA LYS A 53 26.41 -29.20 13.72
C LYS A 53 27.86 -28.97 13.25
N PRO A 54 28.74 -28.50 14.17
CA PRO A 54 30.10 -28.09 13.83
C PRO A 54 30.89 -29.18 13.10
N GLY A 55 31.64 -28.77 12.09
CA GLY A 55 32.51 -29.65 11.30
C GLY A 55 31.81 -30.45 10.18
N VAL A 56 30.49 -30.41 10.08
CA VAL A 56 29.75 -31.06 8.97
C VAL A 56 29.80 -30.23 7.67
N LEU A 57 29.98 -28.92 7.75
CA LEU A 57 30.10 -28.05 6.56
C LEU A 57 31.41 -28.32 5.80
N PRO A 58 31.38 -28.70 4.50
CA PRO A 58 32.56 -29.05 3.71
C PRO A 58 33.38 -27.84 3.21
N VAL A 59 33.81 -26.94 4.10
CA VAL A 59 34.49 -25.66 3.76
C VAL A 59 35.76 -25.82 2.89
N ARG A 60 36.40 -26.99 2.92
CA ARG A 60 37.59 -27.31 2.09
C ARG A 60 37.24 -27.69 0.65
N GLN A 61 35.98 -27.92 0.31
CA GLN A 61 35.48 -28.27 -1.02
C GLN A 61 34.58 -27.16 -1.58
N PHE A 62 34.31 -27.18 -2.88
CA PHE A 62 33.30 -26.31 -3.50
C PHE A 62 32.02 -27.12 -3.71
N THR A 63 31.01 -26.88 -2.88
CA THR A 63 29.71 -27.56 -2.93
C THR A 63 28.57 -26.54 -2.89
N PRO A 64 27.58 -26.61 -3.79
CA PRO A 64 26.56 -25.57 -3.93
C PRO A 64 25.46 -25.60 -2.85
N VAL A 65 25.32 -26.72 -2.11
CA VAL A 65 24.22 -26.96 -1.16
C VAL A 65 24.82 -27.57 0.13
N PRO A 66 24.33 -27.22 1.34
CA PRO A 66 24.74 -27.86 2.58
C PRO A 66 24.35 -29.35 2.63
N PRO A 67 25.07 -30.19 3.42
CA PRO A 67 24.61 -31.55 3.72
C PRO A 67 23.22 -31.53 4.38
N PRO A 68 22.26 -32.41 3.99
CA PRO A 68 20.90 -32.39 4.53
C PRO A 68 20.83 -32.47 6.05
N ALA A 69 21.70 -33.29 6.64
CA ALA A 69 21.80 -33.47 8.10
C ALA A 69 22.40 -32.24 8.84
N TRP A 70 22.94 -31.23 8.14
CA TRP A 70 23.25 -29.91 8.69
C TRP A 70 22.08 -28.95 8.49
N ASP A 71 21.47 -28.92 7.30
CA ASP A 71 20.36 -28.02 6.96
C ASP A 71 19.10 -28.29 7.82
N GLU A 72 18.81 -29.55 8.14
CA GLU A 72 17.79 -29.93 9.13
C GLU A 72 18.09 -29.36 10.53
N ALA A 73 19.33 -29.51 11.01
CA ALA A 73 19.77 -28.99 12.31
C ALA A 73 19.76 -27.46 12.33
N PHE A 74 20.04 -26.81 11.19
CA PHE A 74 19.93 -25.37 11.00
C PHE A 74 18.48 -24.90 11.05
N ARG A 75 17.57 -25.55 10.32
CA ARG A 75 16.12 -25.25 10.37
C ARG A 75 15.55 -25.44 11.78
N ALA A 76 15.95 -26.48 12.51
CA ALA A 76 15.56 -26.69 13.90
C ALA A 76 16.10 -25.60 14.84
N ALA A 77 17.38 -25.24 14.73
CA ALA A 77 17.99 -24.17 15.55
C ALA A 77 17.40 -22.79 15.26
N LEU A 78 17.11 -22.50 13.98
CA LEU A 78 16.44 -21.28 13.54
C LEU A 78 15.02 -21.20 14.09
N GLY A 79 14.22 -22.27 13.98
CA GLY A 79 12.88 -22.36 14.57
C GLY A 79 12.88 -22.14 16.08
N ALA A 80 13.85 -22.72 16.79
CA ALA A 80 14.01 -22.55 18.25
C ALA A 80 14.38 -21.12 18.67
N GLN A 81 15.09 -20.36 17.83
CA GLN A 81 15.34 -18.92 18.05
C GLN A 81 14.08 -18.09 17.76
N LEU A 82 13.36 -18.40 16.68
CA LEU A 82 12.15 -17.68 16.27
C LEU A 82 11.00 -17.84 17.26
N ALA A 83 10.82 -19.03 17.84
CA ALA A 83 9.87 -19.28 18.92
C ALA A 83 10.13 -18.42 20.18
N ARG A 84 11.34 -17.83 20.29
CA ARG A 84 11.80 -16.97 21.39
C ARG A 84 12.07 -15.51 20.94
N ALA A 85 11.73 -15.16 19.70
CA ALA A 85 12.03 -13.83 19.17
C ALA A 85 11.17 -12.75 19.84
N ALA A 86 11.80 -11.68 20.30
CA ALA A 86 11.09 -10.55 20.91
C ALA A 86 10.36 -9.71 19.85
N ARG A 87 9.25 -9.08 20.25
CA ARG A 87 8.36 -8.31 19.39
C ARG A 87 8.28 -6.86 19.89
N PRO A 88 9.05 -5.90 19.33
CA PRO A 88 9.11 -4.53 19.84
C PRO A 88 7.75 -3.81 19.80
N ALA A 89 6.87 -4.18 18.86
CA ALA A 89 5.51 -3.66 18.76
C ALA A 89 4.57 -4.13 19.89
N GLN A 90 4.91 -5.22 20.60
CA GLN A 90 4.09 -5.81 21.66
C GLN A 90 4.59 -5.46 23.07
N GLY A 91 5.78 -4.86 23.22
CA GLY A 91 6.32 -4.46 24.52
C GLY A 91 7.84 -4.27 24.53
N PRO A 92 8.42 -3.95 25.70
CA PRO A 92 9.86 -3.77 25.85
C PRO A 92 10.63 -5.07 25.58
N VAL A 93 11.69 -4.96 24.76
CA VAL A 93 12.56 -6.09 24.41
C VAL A 93 13.55 -6.39 25.55
N PRO A 94 13.64 -7.63 26.06
CA PRO A 94 14.63 -7.99 27.06
C PRO A 94 16.08 -7.82 26.53
N PRO A 95 17.05 -7.31 27.33
CA PRO A 95 18.45 -7.15 26.89
C PRO A 95 19.16 -8.45 26.46
N GLY A 96 18.64 -9.61 26.89
CA GLY A 96 19.08 -10.94 26.48
C GLY A 96 18.38 -11.51 25.24
N ALA A 97 17.58 -10.72 24.51
CA ALA A 97 16.93 -11.17 23.28
C ALA A 97 17.95 -11.34 22.14
N GLU A 98 18.24 -12.60 21.80
CA GLU A 98 19.12 -12.97 20.67
C GLU A 98 18.40 -12.96 19.32
N ALA A 99 17.06 -12.85 19.30
CA ALA A 99 16.25 -12.69 18.09
C ALA A 99 15.15 -11.63 18.30
N VAL A 100 14.86 -10.87 17.25
CA VAL A 100 13.82 -9.81 17.20
C VAL A 100 13.06 -9.95 15.88
N LEU A 101 11.73 -9.88 15.92
CA LEU A 101 10.85 -10.06 14.78
C LEU A 101 9.93 -8.84 14.58
N PHE A 102 9.85 -8.38 13.34
CA PHE A 102 8.83 -7.44 12.84
C PHE A 102 7.95 -8.18 11.83
N LEU A 103 6.61 -8.15 11.99
CA LEU A 103 5.69 -8.88 11.10
C LEU A 103 5.70 -8.38 9.66
N ASP A 104 5.85 -7.08 9.45
CA ASP A 104 5.91 -6.45 8.13
C ASP A 104 6.73 -5.14 8.16
N PRO A 105 6.96 -4.49 7.01
CA PRO A 105 7.68 -3.22 6.96
C PRO A 105 7.03 -2.08 7.75
N SER A 106 5.70 -2.06 7.93
CA SER A 106 5.02 -1.01 8.71
C SER A 106 5.27 -1.14 10.21
N GLU A 107 5.30 -2.38 10.73
CA GLU A 107 5.67 -2.66 12.11
C GLU A 107 7.11 -2.22 12.39
N LEU A 108 8.04 -2.49 11.46
CA LEU A 108 9.43 -2.05 11.55
C LEU A 108 9.54 -0.52 11.54
N LEU A 109 8.87 0.16 10.61
CA LEU A 109 8.90 1.63 10.50
C LEU A 109 8.28 2.33 11.72
N ALA A 110 7.20 1.79 12.28
CA ALA A 110 6.59 2.28 13.51
C ALA A 110 7.52 2.10 14.72
N CYS A 111 8.12 0.93 14.89
CA CYS A 111 9.03 0.66 16.00
C CYS A 111 10.31 1.49 15.92
N LEU A 112 10.88 1.68 14.71
CA LEU A 112 12.05 2.55 14.52
C LEU A 112 11.73 4.00 14.94
N ALA A 113 10.59 4.54 14.50
CA ALA A 113 10.19 5.90 14.84
C ALA A 113 9.94 6.09 16.35
N SER A 114 9.26 5.14 17.00
CA SER A 114 9.08 5.15 18.46
C SER A 114 10.42 5.10 19.21
N ASP A 115 11.33 4.18 18.83
CA ASP A 115 12.65 4.05 19.48
C ASP A 115 13.56 5.26 19.25
N VAL A 116 13.46 5.91 18.10
CA VAL A 116 14.22 7.14 17.79
C VAL A 116 13.71 8.29 18.65
N TRP A 117 12.40 8.53 18.69
CA TRP A 117 11.82 9.57 19.55
C TRP A 117 12.11 9.33 21.05
N ARG A 118 12.05 8.06 21.51
CA ARG A 118 12.39 7.67 22.89
C ARG A 118 13.88 7.78 23.22
N GLY A 119 14.75 8.04 22.24
CA GLY A 119 16.22 8.03 22.40
C GLY A 119 16.82 6.63 22.63
N THR A 120 16.02 5.56 22.56
CA THR A 120 16.43 4.17 22.82
C THR A 120 17.08 3.48 21.62
N ALA A 121 16.84 3.98 20.39
CA ALA A 121 17.30 3.33 19.17
C ALA A 121 18.82 3.08 19.12
N ALA A 122 19.62 3.96 19.71
CA ALA A 122 21.08 3.82 19.77
C ALA A 122 21.57 2.71 20.72
N VAL A 123 20.72 2.22 21.63
CA VAL A 123 21.02 1.11 22.55
C VAL A 123 20.68 -0.24 21.90
N HIS A 124 19.58 -0.28 21.15
CA HIS A 124 19.03 -1.49 20.53
C HIS A 124 19.94 -2.04 19.42
N TRP A 125 20.38 -3.29 19.57
CA TRP A 125 21.43 -3.87 18.71
C TRP A 125 20.97 -4.13 17.27
N TRP A 126 19.67 -4.36 17.05
CA TRP A 126 19.13 -4.70 15.73
C TRP A 126 19.10 -3.51 14.78
N TRP A 127 18.86 -2.29 15.27
CA TRP A 127 18.93 -1.08 14.42
C TRP A 127 20.33 -0.84 13.86
N LYS A 128 21.40 -1.17 14.60
CA LYS A 128 22.78 -1.11 14.11
C LYS A 128 23.09 -2.18 13.04
N GLY A 129 22.32 -3.26 13.00
CA GLY A 129 22.40 -4.29 11.96
C GLY A 129 21.59 -3.93 10.70
N LEU A 130 20.41 -3.34 10.87
CA LEU A 130 19.52 -2.90 9.78
C LEU A 130 19.99 -1.60 9.10
N PHE A 131 20.53 -0.67 9.89
CA PHE A 131 20.94 0.67 9.46
C PHE A 131 22.38 0.98 9.93
N PRO A 132 23.40 0.26 9.41
CA PRO A 132 24.78 0.48 9.79
C PRO A 132 25.24 1.90 9.44
N SER A 133 25.91 2.57 10.39
CA SER A 133 26.48 3.91 10.25
C SER A 133 25.51 5.02 9.81
N ALA A 134 24.20 4.84 10.03
CA ALA A 134 23.18 5.86 9.74
C ALA A 134 22.86 6.72 10.96
N ASP A 135 22.61 8.01 10.75
CA ASP A 135 21.77 8.80 11.66
C ASP A 135 20.34 8.23 11.62
N LEU A 136 19.85 7.75 12.76
CA LEU A 136 18.56 7.05 12.81
C LEU A 136 17.35 8.00 12.73
N ALA A 137 17.50 9.28 13.10
CA ALA A 137 16.43 10.28 12.97
C ALA A 137 16.23 10.67 11.50
N LEU A 138 17.30 11.03 10.80
CA LEU A 138 17.26 11.24 9.36
C LEU A 138 16.81 9.97 8.61
N ARG A 139 17.14 8.78 9.15
CA ARG A 139 16.71 7.51 8.55
C ARG A 139 15.21 7.23 8.70
N VAL A 140 14.56 7.64 9.78
CA VAL A 140 13.09 7.55 9.91
C VAL A 140 12.42 8.31 8.78
N VAL A 141 12.77 9.60 8.61
CA VAL A 141 12.16 10.45 7.57
C VAL A 141 12.43 9.89 6.18
N ALA A 142 13.69 9.53 5.87
CA ALA A 142 14.07 8.99 4.57
C ALA A 142 13.37 7.65 4.25
N GLU A 143 13.21 6.74 5.21
CA GLU A 143 12.55 5.45 4.98
C GLU A 143 11.02 5.58 4.85
N TRP A 144 10.38 6.52 5.57
CA TRP A 144 8.95 6.82 5.42
C TRP A 144 8.66 7.50 4.07
N LEU A 145 9.48 8.47 3.65
CA LEU A 145 9.38 9.09 2.32
C LEU A 145 9.66 8.12 1.17
N ARG A 146 10.52 7.11 1.38
CA ARG A 146 10.85 6.08 0.40
C ARG A 146 9.77 5.01 0.24
N ARG A 147 8.94 4.80 1.27
CA ARG A 147 7.93 3.74 1.33
C ARG A 147 6.58 4.22 1.90
N PRO A 148 5.92 5.18 1.22
CA PRO A 148 4.64 5.77 1.66
C PRO A 148 3.48 4.76 1.78
N GLU A 149 3.56 3.60 1.12
CA GLU A 149 2.58 2.51 1.20
C GLU A 149 2.35 2.02 2.63
N TYR A 150 3.40 1.94 3.45
CA TYR A 150 3.35 1.46 4.83
C TYR A 150 3.00 2.53 5.86
N VAL A 151 3.06 3.81 5.49
CA VAL A 151 2.98 4.94 6.42
C VAL A 151 1.61 5.04 7.13
N PRO A 152 0.46 4.82 6.47
CA PRO A 152 -0.84 4.74 7.16
C PRO A 152 -0.91 3.65 8.24
N ALA A 153 -0.34 2.46 8.00
CA ALA A 153 -0.31 1.39 8.99
C ALA A 153 0.70 1.67 10.12
N ALA A 154 1.85 2.29 9.79
CA ALA A 154 2.83 2.71 10.79
C ALA A 154 2.27 3.82 11.70
N LEU A 155 1.53 4.78 11.14
CA LEU A 155 0.82 5.83 11.88
C LEU A 155 -0.27 5.26 12.79
N GLU A 156 -1.08 4.32 12.29
CA GLU A 156 -2.07 3.58 13.10
C GLU A 156 -1.39 2.83 14.28
N ALA A 157 -0.24 2.19 14.04
CA ALA A 157 0.50 1.48 15.07
C ALA A 157 1.08 2.40 16.17
N VAL A 158 1.56 3.61 15.84
CA VAL A 158 2.00 4.60 16.86
C VAL A 158 0.82 5.32 17.50
N ALA A 159 -0.30 5.51 16.78
CA ALA A 159 -1.53 6.08 17.34
C ALA A 159 -2.16 5.18 18.41
N ARG A 160 -2.23 3.86 18.19
CA ARG A 160 -2.64 2.88 19.21
C ARG A 160 -1.74 2.87 20.46
N ARG A 161 -0.51 3.37 20.37
CA ARG A 161 0.42 3.56 21.51
C ARG A 161 0.38 4.96 22.12
N SER A 162 -0.49 5.85 21.65
CA SER A 162 -0.53 7.29 21.97
C SER A 162 0.75 8.06 21.62
N GLU A 163 1.56 7.53 20.69
CA GLU A 163 2.86 8.08 20.28
C GLU A 163 2.79 8.95 19.01
N ALA A 164 1.62 9.07 18.37
CA ALA A 164 1.46 9.74 17.08
C ALA A 164 2.00 11.20 17.08
N ARG A 165 1.66 12.02 18.08
CA ARG A 165 2.18 13.39 18.18
C ARG A 165 3.72 13.43 18.30
N PRO A 166 4.35 12.77 19.29
CA PRO A 166 5.80 12.78 19.39
C PRO A 166 6.52 12.19 18.16
N VAL A 167 6.01 11.12 17.55
CA VAL A 167 6.59 10.56 16.32
C VAL A 167 6.49 11.54 15.15
N LEU A 168 5.37 12.24 15.00
CA LEU A 168 5.21 13.28 13.96
C LEU A 168 6.14 14.50 14.19
N SER A 169 6.55 14.77 15.43
CA SER A 169 7.53 15.84 15.72
C SER A 169 8.96 15.53 15.25
N LEU A 170 9.25 14.31 14.77
CA LEU A 170 10.48 13.98 14.06
C LEU A 170 10.52 14.54 12.62
N PHE A 171 9.40 15.04 12.10
CA PHE A 171 9.26 15.56 10.74
C PHE A 171 9.03 17.07 10.78
N THR A 172 9.72 17.83 9.93
CA THR A 172 9.36 19.23 9.64
C THR A 172 7.97 19.30 8.96
N GLY A 173 7.40 20.51 8.91
CA GLY A 173 6.14 20.74 8.17
C GLY A 173 6.25 20.33 6.70
N ASP A 174 7.38 20.62 6.05
CA ASP A 174 7.59 20.34 4.63
C ASP A 174 7.86 18.86 4.35
N GLU A 175 8.50 18.15 5.26
CA GLU A 175 8.62 16.69 5.17
C GLU A 175 7.26 16.01 5.40
N ALA A 176 6.46 16.48 6.37
CA ALA A 176 5.11 15.97 6.61
C ALA A 176 4.16 16.23 5.42
N ARG A 177 4.25 17.42 4.81
CA ARG A 177 3.58 17.84 3.57
C ARG A 177 3.97 16.94 2.38
N THR A 178 5.27 16.79 2.15
CA THR A 178 5.82 15.94 1.07
C THR A 178 5.43 14.47 1.26
N LEU A 179 5.43 13.99 2.49
CA LEU A 179 5.02 12.65 2.87
C LEU A 179 3.51 12.45 2.63
N LEU A 180 2.66 13.40 3.02
CA LEU A 180 1.22 13.37 2.73
C LEU A 180 0.94 13.31 1.24
N ALA A 181 1.62 14.12 0.42
CA ALA A 181 1.46 14.07 -1.04
C ALA A 181 1.80 12.68 -1.61
N ARG A 182 2.91 12.06 -1.15
CA ARG A 182 3.31 10.70 -1.54
C ARG A 182 2.29 9.65 -1.08
N VAL A 183 1.83 9.74 0.18
CA VAL A 183 0.79 8.85 0.73
C VAL A 183 -0.50 8.96 -0.08
N CYS A 184 -0.99 10.16 -0.38
CA CYS A 184 -2.18 10.36 -1.20
C CYS A 184 -2.04 9.71 -2.59
N VAL A 185 -0.92 9.88 -3.29
CA VAL A 185 -0.69 9.22 -4.59
C VAL A 185 -0.66 7.70 -4.44
N THR A 186 0.16 7.13 -3.55
CA THR A 186 0.30 5.67 -3.38
C THR A 186 -0.97 4.99 -2.85
N GLN A 187 -1.85 5.72 -2.15
CA GLN A 187 -3.10 5.19 -1.59
C GLN A 187 -4.32 5.39 -2.52
N GLY A 188 -4.11 5.90 -3.74
CA GLY A 188 -5.16 6.03 -4.75
C GLY A 188 -6.00 7.31 -4.64
N LEU A 189 -5.41 8.38 -4.11
CA LEU A 189 -6.02 9.71 -3.94
C LEU A 189 -5.16 10.83 -4.58
N PRO A 190 -4.67 10.71 -5.83
CA PRO A 190 -3.85 11.77 -6.44
C PRO A 190 -4.60 13.11 -6.56
N ALA A 191 -5.92 13.08 -6.76
CA ALA A 191 -6.75 14.30 -6.76
C ALA A 191 -6.69 15.07 -5.42
N LEU A 192 -6.54 14.38 -4.28
CA LEU A 192 -6.33 15.03 -2.98
C LEU A 192 -4.94 15.65 -2.88
N ALA A 193 -3.91 14.99 -3.43
CA ALA A 193 -2.56 15.54 -3.49
C ALA A 193 -2.52 16.82 -4.33
N SER A 194 -3.15 16.81 -5.52
CA SER A 194 -3.26 17.99 -6.40
C SER A 194 -4.04 19.13 -5.76
N ALA A 195 -5.17 18.83 -5.10
CA ALA A 195 -5.98 19.84 -4.41
C ALA A 195 -5.23 20.49 -3.24
N LEU A 196 -4.47 19.70 -2.46
CA LEU A 196 -3.63 20.23 -1.38
C LEU A 196 -2.45 21.06 -1.90
N GLY A 197 -1.81 20.65 -3.00
CA GLY A 197 -0.75 21.44 -3.64
C GLY A 197 -1.26 22.78 -4.17
N ALA A 198 -2.43 22.79 -4.81
CA ALA A 198 -3.05 24.02 -5.32
C ALA A 198 -3.34 25.05 -4.20
N LEU A 199 -3.81 24.61 -3.03
CA LEU A 199 -3.99 25.48 -1.85
C LEU A 199 -2.69 26.13 -1.35
N GLU A 200 -1.56 25.44 -1.53
CA GLU A 200 -0.25 25.91 -1.09
C GLU A 200 0.38 26.87 -2.11
N GLU A 201 0.10 26.69 -3.40
CA GLU A 201 0.35 27.70 -4.43
C GLU A 201 -0.54 28.94 -4.28
N GLU A 202 -1.83 28.79 -3.94
CA GLU A 202 -2.72 29.92 -3.61
C GLU A 202 -2.12 30.74 -2.46
N ALA A 203 -1.82 30.10 -1.32
CA ALA A 203 -1.27 30.78 -0.15
C ALA A 203 0.09 31.45 -0.40
N ALA A 204 0.98 30.82 -1.17
CA ALA A 204 2.29 31.39 -1.49
C ALA A 204 2.19 32.63 -2.40
N ARG A 205 1.20 32.68 -3.30
CA ARG A 205 0.91 33.86 -4.12
C ARG A 205 0.35 34.99 -3.27
N ASP A 206 -0.56 34.68 -2.35
CA ASP A 206 -1.16 35.67 -1.44
C ASP A 206 -0.11 36.31 -0.50
N GLU A 207 0.84 35.54 0.06
CA GLU A 207 1.92 36.10 0.90
C GLU A 207 2.81 37.08 0.09
N VAL A 208 3.19 36.75 -1.16
CA VAL A 208 3.97 37.65 -2.04
C VAL A 208 3.20 38.92 -2.41
N VAL A 209 1.88 38.83 -2.65
CA VAL A 209 1.03 40.01 -2.90
C VAL A 209 0.92 40.89 -1.65
N LEU A 210 0.88 40.29 -0.45
CA LEU A 210 0.78 41.03 0.81
C LEU A 210 2.07 41.79 1.15
N GLU A 211 3.25 41.23 0.85
CA GLU A 211 4.54 41.94 0.98
C GLU A 211 4.72 43.05 -0.06
N SER A 212 4.09 42.91 -1.23
CA SER A 212 4.21 43.87 -2.35
C SER A 212 3.34 45.13 -2.21
N GLN A 213 2.44 45.21 -1.23
CA GLN A 213 1.55 46.36 -1.04
C GLN A 213 1.91 47.20 0.19
N PRO A 214 1.95 48.55 0.09
CA PRO A 214 2.15 49.41 1.26
C PRO A 214 0.96 49.27 2.21
N ARG A 215 1.23 49.07 3.51
CA ARG A 215 0.23 48.81 4.58
C ARG A 215 -0.74 49.98 4.82
N ALA A 216 -1.72 50.15 3.94
CA ALA A 216 -2.90 50.98 4.17
C ALA A 216 -3.92 50.20 5.03
N VAL A 217 -3.74 50.23 6.35
CA VAL A 217 -4.63 49.51 7.29
C VAL A 217 -6.02 50.16 7.30
N LYS A 218 -6.99 49.49 6.67
CA LYS A 218 -8.41 49.82 6.75
C LYS A 218 -9.09 48.81 7.69
N GLU A 219 -9.49 49.24 8.88
CA GLU A 219 -10.14 48.37 9.87
C GLU A 219 -11.59 48.04 9.46
N GLU A 220 -11.80 47.02 8.63
CA GLU A 220 -13.12 46.37 8.51
C GLU A 220 -13.24 45.24 9.54
N ARG A 221 -14.00 45.51 10.61
CA ARG A 221 -14.35 44.53 11.64
C ARG A 221 -15.36 43.51 11.12
N VAL A 222 -14.87 42.51 10.37
CA VAL A 222 -15.66 41.31 10.06
C VAL A 222 -15.92 40.54 11.35
N ALA A 223 -17.15 40.66 11.89
CA ALA A 223 -17.58 39.98 13.10
C ALA A 223 -17.80 38.47 12.84
N ALA A 224 -16.70 37.72 12.73
CA ALA A 224 -16.70 36.29 12.49
C ALA A 224 -17.16 35.50 13.73
N SER A 225 -18.48 35.45 13.96
CA SER A 225 -19.13 34.48 14.85
C SER A 225 -19.11 33.09 14.21
N GLY A 226 -17.91 32.55 14.03
CA GLY A 226 -17.66 31.28 13.35
C GLY A 226 -17.41 30.13 14.34
N THR A 227 -18.32 29.15 14.38
CA THR A 227 -17.98 27.81 14.86
C THR A 227 -16.90 27.23 13.95
N VAL A 228 -15.71 26.97 14.47
CA VAL A 228 -14.62 26.33 13.72
C VAL A 228 -15.15 25.00 13.14
N PRO A 229 -15.07 24.77 11.82
CA PRO A 229 -15.56 23.56 11.21
C PRO A 229 -14.75 22.37 11.73
N LEU A 230 -15.45 21.34 12.19
CA LEU A 230 -14.86 20.09 12.64
C LEU A 230 -14.05 19.47 11.49
N ALA A 231 -12.89 18.89 11.83
CA ALA A 231 -12.05 18.27 10.82
C ALA A 231 -12.79 17.07 10.17
N PRO A 232 -12.64 16.79 8.86
CA PRO A 232 -13.44 15.76 8.18
C PRO A 232 -13.27 14.35 8.72
N TRP A 233 -12.18 14.10 9.46
CA TRP A 233 -11.83 12.83 10.08
C TRP A 233 -12.16 12.74 11.58
N GLU A 234 -12.76 13.77 12.18
CA GLU A 234 -12.89 13.95 13.63
C GLU A 234 -13.49 12.73 14.37
N SER A 235 -14.59 12.18 13.86
CA SER A 235 -15.29 11.02 14.44
C SER A 235 -14.50 9.71 14.37
N TRP A 236 -13.44 9.65 13.56
CA TRP A 236 -12.60 8.46 13.36
C TRP A 236 -11.16 8.67 13.87
N VAL A 237 -10.71 9.92 13.99
CA VAL A 237 -9.32 10.30 14.30
C VAL A 237 -9.27 11.45 15.34
N PRO A 238 -9.82 11.26 16.55
CA PRO A 238 -9.81 12.30 17.59
C PRO A 238 -8.40 12.68 18.06
N GLU A 239 -7.38 11.81 17.86
CA GLU A 239 -5.98 12.14 18.16
C GLU A 239 -5.41 13.24 17.25
N ALA A 240 -6.04 13.56 16.11
CA ALA A 240 -5.67 14.70 15.28
C ALA A 240 -5.94 16.06 15.96
N ARG A 241 -6.72 16.11 17.05
CA ARG A 241 -6.86 17.29 17.92
C ARG A 241 -5.68 17.51 18.86
N ALA A 242 -4.71 16.59 18.96
CA ALA A 242 -3.65 16.67 19.95
C ALA A 242 -2.88 18.00 19.87
N SER A 243 -2.99 18.81 20.92
CA SER A 243 -2.46 20.17 20.97
C SER A 243 -0.98 20.21 20.66
N GLY A 244 -0.53 21.18 19.85
CA GLY A 244 0.87 21.28 19.41
C GLY A 244 1.23 20.37 18.22
N LEU A 245 0.24 19.88 17.46
CA LEU A 245 0.45 19.41 16.08
C LEU A 245 0.19 20.56 15.08
N GLY A 246 1.16 20.81 14.20
CA GLY A 246 1.00 21.76 13.09
C GLY A 246 -0.11 21.34 12.12
N LYS A 247 -0.65 22.28 11.34
CA LYS A 247 -1.71 21.99 10.36
C LYS A 247 -1.27 20.89 9.37
N GLU A 248 -0.01 20.88 8.94
CA GLU A 248 0.60 19.82 8.11
C GLU A 248 0.49 18.44 8.78
N HIS A 249 1.00 18.29 10.00
CA HIS A 249 0.97 17.03 10.74
C HIS A 249 -0.46 16.56 11.06
N ARG A 250 -1.38 17.48 11.37
CA ARG A 250 -2.81 17.15 11.56
C ARG A 250 -3.47 16.63 10.28
N THR A 251 -3.13 17.22 9.13
CA THR A 251 -3.61 16.76 7.81
C THR A 251 -3.06 15.38 7.48
N LEU A 252 -1.75 15.16 7.67
CA LEU A 252 -1.09 13.87 7.46
C LEU A 252 -1.72 12.78 8.34
N LEU A 253 -1.86 13.03 9.65
CA LEU A 253 -2.42 12.07 10.59
C LEU A 253 -3.89 11.74 10.28
N GLY A 254 -4.70 12.77 10.00
CA GLY A 254 -6.11 12.63 9.66
C GLY A 254 -6.34 11.78 8.41
N VAL A 255 -5.71 12.14 7.29
CA VAL A 255 -5.86 11.42 6.02
C VAL A 255 -5.31 9.99 6.12
N ALA A 256 -4.12 9.80 6.72
CA ALA A 256 -3.51 8.49 6.86
C ALA A 256 -4.33 7.53 7.74
N LEU A 257 -4.94 8.03 8.82
CA LEU A 257 -5.77 7.19 9.69
C LEU A 257 -7.18 6.98 9.12
N MET A 258 -7.76 7.92 8.38
CA MET A 258 -8.98 7.67 7.59
C MET A 258 -8.79 6.52 6.60
N LEU A 259 -7.67 6.49 5.88
CA LEU A 259 -7.33 5.40 4.95
C LEU A 259 -7.21 4.01 5.60
N ARG A 260 -7.04 3.93 6.93
CA ARG A 260 -7.06 2.66 7.69
C ARG A 260 -8.41 2.38 8.35
N ARG A 261 -9.05 3.41 8.92
CA ARG A 261 -10.23 3.28 9.78
C ARG A 261 -11.54 3.32 8.99
N ALA A 262 -11.63 4.19 8.00
CA ALA A 262 -12.80 4.42 7.15
C ALA A 262 -12.39 4.59 5.65
N PRO A 263 -11.87 3.54 5.00
CA PRO A 263 -11.28 3.62 3.66
C PRO A 263 -12.28 3.94 2.54
N LEU A 264 -13.58 3.73 2.76
CA LEU A 264 -14.65 4.12 1.84
C LEU A 264 -14.97 5.62 1.97
N GLU A 265 -15.15 6.13 3.20
CA GLU A 265 -15.32 7.57 3.48
C GLU A 265 -14.15 8.39 2.92
N ALA A 266 -12.91 7.92 3.10
CA ALA A 266 -11.70 8.55 2.55
C ALA A 266 -11.65 8.64 1.02
N ARG A 267 -12.52 7.89 0.32
CA ARG A 267 -12.66 7.85 -1.15
C ARG A 267 -14.00 8.38 -1.65
N HIS A 268 -14.91 8.75 -0.74
CA HIS A 268 -16.18 9.33 -1.10
C HIS A 268 -15.98 10.73 -1.70
N ALA A 269 -16.77 11.10 -2.71
CA ALA A 269 -16.58 12.33 -3.49
C ALA A 269 -16.58 13.62 -2.63
N ALA A 270 -17.30 13.62 -1.50
CA ALA A 270 -17.34 14.74 -0.56
C ALA A 270 -16.07 14.92 0.30
N PHE A 271 -15.20 13.91 0.40
CA PHE A 271 -14.03 13.95 1.29
C PHE A 271 -13.00 15.01 0.87
N ILE A 272 -12.66 15.07 -0.41
CA ILE A 272 -11.65 16.04 -0.92
C ILE A 272 -12.14 17.50 -0.71
N PRO A 273 -13.37 17.89 -1.08
CA PRO A 273 -13.92 19.20 -0.73
C PRO A 273 -13.89 19.52 0.77
N ALA A 274 -14.23 18.54 1.63
CA ALA A 274 -14.24 18.74 3.08
C ALA A 274 -12.83 19.00 3.64
N VAL A 275 -11.81 18.26 3.18
CA VAL A 275 -10.40 18.49 3.58
C VAL A 275 -9.92 19.85 3.08
N VAL A 276 -10.25 20.23 1.85
CA VAL A 276 -9.91 21.53 1.26
C VAL A 276 -10.54 22.69 2.04
N ALA A 277 -11.82 22.58 2.41
CA ALA A 277 -12.53 23.60 3.18
C ALA A 277 -11.92 23.79 4.58
N TRP A 278 -11.65 22.70 5.30
CA TRP A 278 -11.00 22.75 6.61
C TRP A 278 -9.58 23.36 6.53
N ARG A 279 -8.78 22.99 5.51
CA ARG A 279 -7.43 23.59 5.28
C ARG A 279 -7.48 25.10 5.07
N ARG A 280 -8.45 25.60 4.30
CA ARG A 280 -8.64 27.05 4.07
C ARG A 280 -9.03 27.79 5.34
N GLU A 281 -9.93 27.23 6.15
CA GLU A 281 -10.37 27.88 7.39
C GLU A 281 -9.27 27.89 8.48
N GLU A 282 -8.49 26.81 8.62
CA GLU A 282 -7.30 26.79 9.48
C GLU A 282 -6.27 27.87 9.09
N ALA A 283 -6.06 28.09 7.79
CA ALA A 283 -5.21 29.18 7.30
C ALA A 283 -5.80 30.57 7.62
N ARG A 284 -7.11 30.75 7.48
CA ARG A 284 -7.82 32.00 7.81
C ARG A 284 -7.73 32.33 9.31
N VAL A 285 -7.90 31.34 10.18
CA VAL A 285 -7.76 31.50 11.64
C VAL A 285 -6.32 31.87 12.00
N ALA A 286 -5.32 31.15 11.49
CA ALA A 286 -3.92 31.46 11.76
C ALA A 286 -3.49 32.87 11.27
N LEU A 287 -4.06 33.36 10.16
CA LEU A 287 -3.86 34.74 9.69
C LEU A 287 -4.53 35.78 10.60
N ALA A 288 -5.72 35.49 11.12
CA ALA A 288 -6.41 36.35 12.08
C ALA A 288 -5.67 36.44 13.42
N GLU A 289 -5.10 35.34 13.91
CA GLU A 289 -4.26 35.35 15.12
C GLU A 289 -2.98 36.20 14.91
N ARG A 290 -2.28 36.02 13.78
CA ARG A 290 -1.10 36.83 13.41
C ARG A 290 -1.42 38.33 13.33
N THR A 291 -2.55 38.72 12.75
CA THR A 291 -2.93 40.14 12.66
C THR A 291 -3.34 40.71 14.03
N HIS A 292 -4.07 39.96 14.86
CA HIS A 292 -4.38 40.39 16.23
C HIS A 292 -3.14 40.55 17.11
N GLU A 293 -2.15 39.66 16.99
CA GLU A 293 -0.88 39.77 17.71
C GLU A 293 -0.05 40.97 17.22
N SER A 294 0.04 41.16 15.89
CA SER A 294 0.72 42.34 15.32
C SER A 294 0.04 43.67 15.67
N VAL A 295 -1.28 43.71 15.85
CA VAL A 295 -2.00 44.92 16.29
C VAL A 295 -1.81 45.18 17.79
N ARG A 296 -1.65 44.13 18.60
CA ARG A 296 -1.30 44.27 20.02
C ARG A 296 0.10 44.82 20.23
N SER A 297 1.10 44.33 19.49
CA SER A 297 2.48 44.82 19.62
C SER A 297 2.65 46.27 19.12
N VAL A 298 1.87 46.69 18.12
CA VAL A 298 1.89 48.09 17.62
C VAL A 298 1.21 49.08 18.58
N LYS A 299 0.30 48.64 19.47
CA LYS A 299 -0.39 49.53 20.43
C LYS A 299 0.38 49.86 21.72
N VAL A 300 1.70 49.65 21.76
CA VAL A 300 2.55 49.93 22.94
C VAL A 300 3.55 51.08 22.69
N THR A 301 3.23 52.02 21.79
CA THR A 301 3.89 53.35 21.75
C THR A 301 3.01 54.40 21.07
N LEU A 302 2.42 55.33 21.84
CA LEU A 302 2.25 56.77 21.57
C LEU A 302 1.41 57.44 22.67
N GLU A 303 1.45 58.78 22.73
CA GLU A 303 0.79 59.68 23.70
C GLU A 303 1.31 59.52 25.16
N ALA A 304 2.15 60.38 25.74
CA ALA A 304 2.36 61.85 25.74
C ALA A 304 1.46 62.63 26.74
N GLY A 305 2.09 63.44 27.60
CA GLY A 305 1.44 64.39 28.52
C GLY A 305 1.15 65.76 27.87
N PRO A 306 0.98 66.88 28.61
CA PRO A 306 1.51 67.19 29.95
C PRO A 306 0.37 67.44 30.99
N GLU A 307 0.42 68.15 32.12
CA GLU A 307 1.34 69.15 32.71
C GLU A 307 1.50 69.06 34.25
N SER A 308 2.64 69.60 34.72
CA SER A 308 2.89 70.42 35.92
C SER A 308 2.27 70.08 37.30
N GLY A 309 3.14 69.83 38.29
CA GLY A 309 2.75 69.63 39.70
C GLY A 309 3.88 69.52 40.75
N ALA A 310 5.09 69.98 40.44
CA ALA A 310 6.24 70.21 41.33
C ALA A 310 6.56 69.24 42.50
N GLU A 311 7.61 68.42 42.33
CA GLU A 311 8.70 68.32 43.33
C GLU A 311 10.00 67.82 42.65
N GLU A 312 11.18 68.31 43.09
CA GLU A 312 12.49 68.00 42.48
C GLU A 312 13.36 67.09 43.36
N VAL A 313 13.88 65.98 42.80
CA VAL A 313 15.20 65.41 43.18
C VAL A 313 15.90 64.89 41.92
N GLN A 314 17.22 65.05 41.83
CA GLN A 314 18.02 64.80 40.63
C GLN A 314 18.48 63.33 40.46
N VAL A 315 18.89 63.00 39.22
CA VAL A 315 19.31 61.66 38.77
C VAL A 315 20.80 61.40 38.97
N LEU A 316 21.17 60.21 39.46
CA LEU A 316 22.38 59.49 39.01
C LEU A 316 22.24 57.97 39.25
N ALA A 317 22.93 57.16 38.44
CA ALA A 317 22.74 55.70 38.38
C ALA A 317 23.66 54.89 39.34
N PRO A 318 23.24 53.68 39.69
CA PRO A 318 24.09 52.49 39.53
C PRO A 318 23.39 51.43 38.64
N ARG A 319 24.01 50.72 37.69
CA ARG A 319 25.31 50.00 37.65
C ARG A 319 25.26 48.67 38.42
N ALA A 320 25.50 47.58 37.70
CA ALA A 320 25.40 46.21 38.23
C ALA A 320 26.67 45.74 38.96
N ALA A 321 26.47 44.94 40.00
CA ALA A 321 27.48 44.09 40.65
C ALA A 321 26.76 42.94 41.38
N GLY A 322 27.32 41.74 41.52
CA GLY A 322 28.58 41.27 40.96
C GLY A 322 28.90 39.83 41.39
N ALA A 323 29.90 39.20 40.77
CA ALA A 323 30.47 37.94 41.22
C ALA A 323 31.64 38.18 42.19
N ARG A 324 31.98 37.17 43.00
CA ARG A 324 33.36 36.96 43.48
C ARG A 324 34.03 36.02 42.45
N ALA A 325 35.05 36.42 41.69
CA ALA A 325 36.37 36.94 42.07
C ALA A 325 37.30 35.84 42.60
N GLU A 326 38.30 35.46 41.80
CA GLU A 326 39.68 35.88 42.03
C GLU A 326 40.55 35.78 40.76
N GLN A 327 41.58 36.62 40.69
CA GLN A 327 42.62 36.75 39.66
C GLN A 327 43.81 37.45 40.37
N PRO A 328 45.08 37.19 40.02
CA PRO A 328 45.70 38.03 38.97
C PRO A 328 46.88 37.41 38.18
N VAL A 329 47.21 38.03 37.04
CA VAL A 329 48.51 38.71 36.72
C VAL A 329 48.68 38.80 35.19
N VAL A 330 48.99 40.01 34.70
CA VAL A 330 49.45 40.33 33.32
C VAL A 330 50.56 41.38 33.46
N PRO A 331 51.63 41.33 32.66
CA PRO A 331 51.74 42.19 31.46
C PRO A 331 52.45 41.51 30.25
N ASP A 332 52.51 42.00 29.02
CA ASP A 332 51.69 42.96 28.22
C ASP A 332 52.25 42.99 26.75
N GLN A 333 51.53 43.60 25.81
CA GLN A 333 51.95 44.21 24.52
C GLN A 333 51.97 43.45 23.16
N MET A 334 51.53 44.23 22.15
CA MET A 334 51.65 44.13 20.68
C MET A 334 50.63 43.29 19.86
N GLU A 335 49.50 43.95 19.60
CA GLU A 335 48.66 43.87 18.38
C GLU A 335 49.18 44.84 17.28
N PRO A 336 48.58 44.99 16.08
CA PRO A 336 47.50 44.20 15.42
C PRO A 336 47.77 43.82 13.93
N ALA A 337 46.87 43.04 13.29
CA ALA A 337 46.09 43.46 12.08
C ALA A 337 45.57 42.32 11.15
N ALA A 338 44.31 42.46 10.74
CA ALA A 338 43.67 42.08 9.45
C ALA A 338 43.47 40.61 8.99
N LEU A 339 42.29 40.39 8.37
CA LEU A 339 41.81 39.26 7.54
C LEU A 339 42.17 39.52 6.04
N PRO A 340 41.94 38.64 5.01
CA PRO A 340 40.92 37.56 4.90
C PRO A 340 41.32 36.30 4.06
N SER A 341 40.33 35.62 3.47
CA SER A 341 40.35 34.29 2.79
C SER A 341 40.82 34.23 1.32
N PRO A 342 41.13 33.02 0.81
CA PRO A 342 40.78 32.55 -0.54
C PRO A 342 39.85 31.29 -0.51
N VAL A 343 39.04 30.87 -1.50
CA VAL A 343 38.89 31.08 -2.97
C VAL A 343 39.54 29.99 -3.86
N ARG A 344 38.88 29.66 -4.99
CA ARG A 344 39.13 28.51 -5.91
C ARG A 344 40.19 28.77 -7.00
N ALA A 345 40.93 27.73 -7.39
CA ALA A 345 41.39 27.38 -8.75
C ALA A 345 41.73 25.86 -8.77
N SER A 346 41.63 25.02 -9.82
CA SER A 346 41.45 25.15 -11.28
C SER A 346 42.71 25.41 -12.12
N GLU A 347 43.33 24.35 -12.66
CA GLU A 347 44.38 24.45 -13.70
C GLU A 347 44.47 23.17 -14.56
N ALA A 348 45.07 23.27 -15.76
CA ALA A 348 45.23 22.18 -16.74
C ALA A 348 46.44 22.44 -17.68
N PRO A 349 47.02 21.42 -18.35
CA PRO A 349 48.13 21.60 -19.31
C PRO A 349 47.78 21.33 -20.80
N MET A 350 48.69 21.72 -21.70
CA MET A 350 48.53 21.78 -23.17
C MET A 350 49.42 20.78 -23.96
N LEU A 351 49.44 20.90 -25.30
CA LEU A 351 49.84 19.90 -26.32
C LEU A 351 51.22 20.09 -26.99
N GLU A 352 51.87 18.95 -27.30
CA GLU A 352 52.74 18.64 -28.47
C GLU A 352 54.10 19.39 -28.70
N PRO A 353 55.02 18.97 -29.64
CA PRO A 353 54.86 18.14 -30.87
C PRO A 353 55.83 16.93 -31.09
N ALA A 354 55.62 16.18 -32.19
CA ALA A 354 56.40 15.01 -32.67
C ALA A 354 57.47 15.35 -33.75
N PRO A 355 58.37 14.41 -34.18
CA PRO A 355 58.12 13.55 -35.37
C PRO A 355 58.88 12.16 -35.33
N PRO A 356 59.15 11.40 -36.43
CA PRO A 356 58.20 10.67 -37.29
C PRO A 356 58.56 9.18 -37.65
N GLY A 357 57.54 8.38 -37.99
CA GLY A 357 57.55 7.44 -39.15
C GLY A 357 58.03 5.97 -39.02
N VAL A 358 57.17 5.00 -39.37
CA VAL A 358 57.23 4.17 -40.61
C VAL A 358 56.25 2.95 -40.55
N THR A 359 55.27 2.97 -41.46
CA THR A 359 54.33 1.95 -42.01
C THR A 359 54.29 0.48 -41.54
N ALA A 360 53.05 -0.03 -41.29
CA ALA A 360 52.33 -1.12 -42.01
C ALA A 360 51.32 -1.81 -41.06
N ASP A 361 50.00 -1.59 -41.09
CA ASP A 361 48.95 -1.73 -42.12
C ASP A 361 48.30 -3.15 -42.18
N ALA A 362 47.00 -3.22 -41.83
CA ALA A 362 46.01 -4.27 -42.16
C ALA A 362 44.68 -4.11 -41.37
N SER A 363 43.75 -3.31 -41.90
CA SER A 363 42.28 -3.43 -41.79
C SER A 363 41.60 -3.85 -40.46
N THR A 364 40.89 -2.91 -39.82
CA THR A 364 39.68 -3.20 -39.00
C THR A 364 38.69 -2.04 -39.12
N PRO A 365 37.43 -2.26 -39.56
CA PRO A 365 36.43 -1.19 -39.64
C PRO A 365 35.79 -0.92 -38.27
N ALA A 366 35.94 0.30 -37.77
CA ALA A 366 35.21 0.74 -36.58
C ALA A 366 33.77 1.15 -36.94
N LEU A 367 32.80 0.75 -36.11
CA LEU A 367 31.45 1.32 -36.13
C LEU A 367 31.15 1.97 -34.77
N THR A 368 30.89 3.27 -34.81
CA THR A 368 30.40 4.05 -33.68
C THR A 368 28.93 3.72 -33.40
N SER A 369 28.62 3.29 -32.17
CA SER A 369 27.24 3.15 -31.70
C SER A 369 26.92 4.22 -30.65
N PRO A 370 25.97 5.14 -30.90
CA PRO A 370 25.40 5.97 -29.85
C PRO A 370 24.51 5.14 -28.91
N LEU A 371 24.33 5.60 -27.67
CA LEU A 371 23.38 5.02 -26.73
C LEU A 371 21.94 5.26 -27.22
N ALA A 372 21.33 4.23 -27.80
CA ALA A 372 19.94 4.24 -28.25
C ALA A 372 18.98 3.81 -27.14
N GLN A 373 17.81 4.43 -27.11
CA GLN A 373 16.68 4.01 -26.28
C GLN A 373 16.06 2.72 -26.86
N PRO A 374 15.59 1.77 -26.04
CA PRO A 374 14.84 0.61 -26.54
C PRO A 374 13.46 1.05 -27.08
N PRO A 375 13.05 0.59 -28.28
CA PRO A 375 11.78 0.99 -28.88
C PRO A 375 10.57 0.27 -28.29
N PHE A 376 9.38 0.84 -28.52
CA PHE A 376 8.10 0.14 -28.32
C PHE A 376 8.05 -1.13 -29.18
N ALA A 377 7.64 -2.25 -28.58
CA ALA A 377 7.34 -3.50 -29.30
C ALA A 377 5.83 -3.66 -29.47
N ALA A 378 5.40 -3.86 -30.72
CA ALA A 378 4.02 -4.23 -31.08
C ALA A 378 3.74 -5.71 -30.73
N PRO A 379 2.47 -6.15 -30.65
CA PRO A 379 2.15 -7.47 -30.09
C PRO A 379 2.59 -8.62 -31.02
N ILE A 380 3.12 -9.67 -30.40
CA ILE A 380 3.42 -10.95 -31.07
C ILE A 380 2.20 -11.86 -30.89
N GLU A 381 1.60 -12.31 -31.99
CA GLU A 381 0.60 -13.37 -31.95
C GLU A 381 1.27 -14.71 -31.58
N ALA A 382 0.79 -15.36 -30.51
CA ALA A 382 1.26 -16.66 -30.06
C ALA A 382 0.39 -17.79 -30.65
N PRO A 383 0.97 -18.94 -31.05
CA PRO A 383 0.29 -19.93 -31.88
C PRO A 383 -0.67 -20.85 -31.12
N VAL A 384 -1.77 -21.24 -31.79
CA VAL A 384 -2.68 -22.30 -31.36
C VAL A 384 -2.07 -23.67 -31.69
N TRP A 385 -2.16 -24.63 -30.76
CA TRP A 385 -1.70 -26.02 -30.93
C TRP A 385 -2.79 -27.04 -30.52
N PRO A 386 -2.77 -28.28 -31.04
CA PRO A 386 -3.92 -29.20 -30.98
C PRO A 386 -4.02 -30.04 -29.69
N VAL A 387 -5.21 -30.60 -29.47
CA VAL A 387 -5.58 -31.40 -28.29
C VAL A 387 -5.25 -32.89 -28.48
N HIS A 388 -4.88 -33.57 -27.39
CA HIS A 388 -4.85 -35.03 -27.26
C HIS A 388 -5.73 -35.49 -26.08
N THR A 389 -6.29 -36.70 -26.14
CA THR A 389 -7.51 -37.08 -25.40
C THR A 389 -7.34 -38.32 -24.52
N GLU A 390 -8.05 -38.33 -23.38
CA GLU A 390 -8.45 -39.52 -22.58
C GLU A 390 -7.33 -40.37 -21.90
N ALA A 391 -7.59 -41.18 -20.86
CA ALA A 391 -8.86 -41.70 -20.32
C ALA A 391 -8.92 -41.83 -18.77
N SER A 392 -10.11 -42.17 -18.27
CA SER A 392 -10.53 -42.57 -16.90
C SER A 392 -9.49 -43.33 -16.03
N ALA A 393 -9.35 -43.13 -14.71
CA ALA A 393 -10.28 -42.92 -13.58
C ALA A 393 -10.84 -44.21 -12.92
N THR A 394 -10.85 -44.25 -11.57
CA THR A 394 -11.69 -45.12 -10.70
C THR A 394 -11.74 -44.55 -9.25
N PRO A 395 -12.79 -44.82 -8.45
CA PRO A 395 -13.07 -44.08 -7.20
C PRO A 395 -12.64 -44.80 -5.90
N SER A 396 -12.88 -44.17 -4.74
CA SER A 396 -12.87 -44.81 -3.41
C SER A 396 -13.88 -44.16 -2.46
N VAL A 397 -14.33 -44.94 -1.46
CA VAL A 397 -15.57 -44.72 -0.71
C VAL A 397 -15.36 -43.85 0.54
N VAL A 398 -16.35 -43.01 0.85
CA VAL A 398 -16.44 -42.19 2.08
C VAL A 398 -17.47 -42.78 3.04
N MET A 399 -17.24 -42.67 4.36
CA MET A 399 -18.26 -42.86 5.40
C MET A 399 -18.48 -41.57 6.20
N PRO A 400 -19.71 -41.29 6.67
CA PRO A 400 -20.07 -40.00 7.27
C PRO A 400 -19.75 -39.89 8.77
N ALA A 401 -19.65 -38.65 9.26
CA ALA A 401 -19.63 -38.28 10.68
C ALA A 401 -20.76 -37.27 10.98
N PRO A 402 -21.35 -37.26 12.19
CA PRO A 402 -22.60 -36.55 12.48
C PRO A 402 -22.45 -35.06 12.81
N GLU A 403 -23.54 -34.31 12.61
CA GLU A 403 -23.65 -32.86 12.84
C GLU A 403 -23.90 -32.48 14.32
N PRO A 404 -23.40 -31.31 14.79
CA PRO A 404 -23.79 -30.70 16.05
C PRO A 404 -24.86 -29.60 15.89
N THR A 405 -25.91 -29.67 16.71
CA THR A 405 -27.03 -28.71 16.81
C THR A 405 -26.61 -27.25 17.03
N SER A 406 -27.34 -26.32 16.40
CA SER A 406 -27.19 -24.87 16.58
C SER A 406 -28.01 -24.30 17.76
N ALA A 407 -27.55 -23.17 18.31
CA ALA A 407 -28.29 -22.34 19.27
C ALA A 407 -28.54 -20.93 18.67
N PRO A 408 -29.66 -20.26 19.01
CA PRO A 408 -30.07 -19.02 18.34
C PRO A 408 -29.26 -17.78 18.77
N PRO A 409 -29.13 -16.76 17.89
CA PRO A 409 -28.31 -15.57 18.14
C PRO A 409 -29.03 -14.49 18.98
N VAL A 410 -28.23 -13.64 19.62
CA VAL A 410 -28.65 -12.42 20.34
C VAL A 410 -28.51 -11.21 19.39
N PRO A 411 -29.45 -10.24 19.38
CA PRO A 411 -29.40 -9.10 18.46
C PRO A 411 -28.26 -8.10 18.77
N PRO A 412 -27.75 -7.36 17.76
CA PRO A 412 -26.61 -6.44 17.91
C PRO A 412 -27.02 -5.06 18.50
N PRO A 413 -26.07 -4.34 19.15
CA PRO A 413 -26.26 -2.98 19.64
C PRO A 413 -26.23 -1.91 18.52
N PRO A 414 -26.77 -0.70 18.76
CA PRO A 414 -26.88 0.36 17.75
C PRO A 414 -25.52 0.99 17.36
N PRO A 415 -25.41 1.56 16.14
CA PRO A 415 -24.17 2.16 15.65
C PRO A 415 -23.90 3.55 16.26
N GLY A 416 -22.65 3.83 16.64
CA GLY A 416 -22.22 5.20 16.98
C GLY A 416 -21.04 5.33 17.94
N LEU A 417 -20.66 4.27 18.68
CA LEU A 417 -19.56 4.32 19.64
C LEU A 417 -18.50 3.24 19.38
N MET A 418 -17.23 3.66 19.50
CA MET A 418 -16.02 2.83 19.44
C MET A 418 -15.81 2.07 18.11
N ALA A 419 -15.04 2.65 17.20
CA ALA A 419 -14.26 1.84 16.27
C ALA A 419 -13.19 1.09 17.09
N SER A 420 -13.20 -0.24 17.07
CA SER A 420 -12.40 -1.06 18.00
C SER A 420 -10.91 -0.74 17.93
N SER A 421 -10.34 -0.29 19.05
CA SER A 421 -8.91 0.01 19.20
C SER A 421 -8.00 -1.23 19.20
N GLU A 422 -8.58 -2.42 19.10
CA GLU A 422 -7.88 -3.69 19.08
C GLU A 422 -7.13 -3.94 17.76
N PRO A 423 -6.01 -4.68 17.75
CA PRO A 423 -5.32 -4.98 16.51
C PRO A 423 -6.16 -5.93 15.65
N ARG A 424 -6.69 -5.44 14.53
CA ARG A 424 -7.54 -6.21 13.59
C ARG A 424 -6.92 -7.55 13.16
N PHE A 425 -5.59 -7.66 13.17
CA PHE A 425 -4.82 -8.85 12.79
C PHE A 425 -3.97 -9.38 13.97
N ALA A 426 -4.47 -9.26 15.20
CA ALA A 426 -3.89 -9.94 16.35
C ALA A 426 -3.94 -11.47 16.16
N PRO A 427 -2.85 -12.23 16.37
CA PRO A 427 -2.91 -13.69 16.36
C PRO A 427 -3.77 -14.17 17.53
N ALA A 428 -4.68 -15.10 17.27
CA ALA A 428 -5.57 -15.64 18.30
C ALA A 428 -4.77 -16.26 19.46
N PRO A 429 -5.16 -16.01 20.72
CA PRO A 429 -4.43 -16.53 21.88
C PRO A 429 -4.34 -18.06 21.83
N GLY A 430 -3.13 -18.59 22.05
CA GLY A 430 -2.85 -20.03 21.95
C GLY A 430 -2.44 -20.53 20.55
N ARG A 431 -2.62 -19.75 19.47
CA ARG A 431 -1.95 -20.05 18.20
C ARG A 431 -0.49 -19.58 18.24
N GLY A 432 0.39 -20.38 17.65
CA GLY A 432 1.79 -20.01 17.41
C GLY A 432 1.93 -18.80 16.48
N TRP A 433 3.08 -18.14 16.57
CA TRP A 433 3.43 -16.93 15.82
C TRP A 433 3.16 -17.05 14.32
N GLY A 434 2.33 -16.15 13.77
CA GLY A 434 2.13 -16.03 12.32
C GLY A 434 1.58 -17.28 11.63
N LEU A 435 1.08 -18.28 12.39
CA LEU A 435 0.61 -19.55 11.85
C LEU A 435 -0.39 -19.30 10.72
N PRO A 436 -0.11 -19.80 9.50
CA PRO A 436 -0.93 -19.49 8.35
C PRO A 436 -2.35 -20.02 8.53
N ILE A 437 -3.30 -19.30 7.97
CA ILE A 437 -4.68 -19.76 7.86
C ILE A 437 -4.72 -20.68 6.65
N SER A 438 -4.81 -21.99 6.88
CA SER A 438 -5.06 -22.97 5.83
C SER A 438 -6.47 -22.76 5.23
N THR A 439 -6.56 -22.86 3.92
CA THR A 439 -7.80 -22.83 3.13
C THR A 439 -7.67 -23.82 1.97
N GLY A 440 -8.78 -24.46 1.57
CA GLY A 440 -8.87 -25.23 0.33
C GLY A 440 -9.38 -24.40 -0.86
N LEU A 441 -9.43 -23.08 -0.70
CA LEU A 441 -9.95 -22.10 -1.66
C LEU A 441 -8.96 -20.96 -1.92
N GLY A 442 -7.66 -21.26 -1.89
CA GLY A 442 -6.59 -20.28 -2.15
C GLY A 442 -6.70 -19.58 -3.51
N GLY A 443 -7.33 -20.23 -4.48
CA GLY A 443 -7.57 -19.68 -5.82
C GLY A 443 -8.54 -18.49 -5.86
N LEU A 444 -9.33 -18.25 -4.80
CA LEU A 444 -10.15 -17.04 -4.69
C LEU A 444 -9.33 -15.75 -4.82
N PHE A 445 -8.06 -15.75 -4.39
CA PHE A 445 -7.21 -14.56 -4.48
C PHE A 445 -6.82 -14.21 -5.93
N TYR A 446 -6.87 -15.16 -6.87
CA TYR A 446 -6.71 -14.88 -8.31
C TYR A 446 -7.84 -14.00 -8.87
N LEU A 447 -9.01 -13.97 -8.22
CA LEU A 447 -10.10 -13.07 -8.61
C LEU A 447 -9.76 -11.59 -8.41
N VAL A 448 -8.73 -11.26 -7.62
CA VAL A 448 -8.19 -9.88 -7.56
C VAL A 448 -7.53 -9.49 -8.88
N ASN A 449 -6.75 -10.40 -9.49
CA ASN A 449 -6.21 -10.17 -10.84
C ASN A 449 -7.32 -10.05 -11.90
N VAL A 450 -8.47 -10.71 -11.72
CA VAL A 450 -9.66 -10.49 -12.56
C VAL A 450 -10.22 -9.09 -12.38
N GLY A 451 -10.40 -8.62 -11.14
CA GLY A 451 -10.91 -7.28 -10.84
C GLY A 451 -9.99 -6.15 -11.35
N LEU A 452 -8.67 -6.34 -11.27
CA LEU A 452 -7.67 -5.43 -11.83
C LEU A 452 -7.67 -5.47 -13.37
N PHE A 453 -7.64 -6.66 -13.97
CA PHE A 453 -7.68 -6.80 -15.43
C PHE A 453 -8.94 -6.17 -16.06
N LEU A 454 -10.08 -6.28 -15.37
CA LEU A 454 -11.34 -5.70 -15.83
C LEU A 454 -11.45 -4.19 -15.59
N GLU A 455 -10.42 -3.54 -15.05
CA GLU A 455 -10.41 -2.11 -14.73
C GLU A 455 -11.56 -1.74 -13.76
N LEU A 456 -11.83 -2.62 -12.78
CA LEU A 456 -12.74 -2.35 -11.67
C LEU A 456 -11.99 -1.80 -10.44
N TYR A 457 -10.67 -2.00 -10.39
CA TYR A 457 -9.78 -1.52 -9.34
C TYR A 457 -8.46 -1.06 -9.95
N GLY A 458 -7.85 -0.01 -9.39
CA GLY A 458 -6.49 0.40 -9.73
C GLY A 458 -5.43 -0.41 -8.97
N ASP A 459 -4.28 -0.62 -9.61
CA ASP A 459 -3.05 -1.14 -8.99
C ASP A 459 -2.06 0.00 -8.67
N PHE A 460 -0.80 -0.34 -8.40
CA PHE A 460 0.27 0.64 -8.20
C PHE A 460 0.66 1.42 -9.48
N SER A 461 0.31 0.93 -10.67
CA SER A 461 0.58 1.59 -11.96
C SER A 461 -0.51 2.60 -12.35
N GLN A 462 -1.74 2.38 -11.88
CA GLN A 462 -2.89 3.26 -12.11
C GLN A 462 -3.54 3.81 -10.82
N PRO A 463 -2.80 4.53 -9.94
CA PRO A 463 -3.34 5.08 -8.69
C PRO A 463 -4.42 6.16 -8.89
N ALA A 464 -4.59 6.68 -10.10
CA ALA A 464 -5.66 7.64 -10.42
C ALA A 464 -6.98 6.95 -10.84
N PHE A 465 -7.01 5.62 -10.98
CA PHE A 465 -8.15 4.93 -11.57
C PHE A 465 -9.37 4.93 -10.62
N PRO A 466 -10.58 5.33 -11.08
CA PRO A 466 -11.82 5.26 -10.30
C PRO A 466 -12.15 3.82 -9.91
N SER A 467 -11.78 3.42 -8.69
CA SER A 467 -12.05 2.08 -8.18
C SER A 467 -13.53 1.94 -7.82
N LEU A 468 -14.11 0.76 -8.14
CA LEU A 468 -15.46 0.38 -7.76
C LEU A 468 -15.67 0.60 -6.24
N PRO A 469 -16.77 1.24 -5.79
CA PRO A 469 -17.04 1.51 -4.36
C PRO A 469 -17.51 0.27 -3.58
N LEU A 470 -16.92 -0.89 -3.88
CA LEU A 470 -17.11 -2.18 -3.26
C LEU A 470 -15.72 -2.64 -2.78
N PRO A 471 -15.51 -2.98 -1.50
CA PRO A 471 -14.21 -3.49 -1.04
C PRO A 471 -13.75 -4.70 -1.86
N VAL A 472 -12.49 -4.71 -2.32
CA VAL A 472 -11.99 -5.76 -3.23
C VAL A 472 -12.13 -7.19 -2.66
N TRP A 473 -12.05 -7.34 -1.34
CA TRP A 473 -12.23 -8.62 -0.65
C TRP A 473 -13.70 -9.06 -0.59
N ASP A 474 -14.65 -8.13 -0.64
CA ASP A 474 -16.08 -8.43 -0.80
C ASP A 474 -16.44 -8.71 -2.26
N PHE A 475 -15.79 -8.06 -3.22
CA PHE A 475 -15.83 -8.46 -4.63
C PHE A 475 -15.36 -9.91 -4.81
N VAL A 476 -14.20 -10.27 -4.23
CA VAL A 476 -13.70 -11.67 -4.22
C VAL A 476 -14.70 -12.61 -3.54
N ALA A 477 -15.32 -12.20 -2.42
CA ALA A 477 -16.29 -13.03 -1.71
C ALA A 477 -17.56 -13.28 -2.56
N LEU A 478 -18.16 -12.23 -3.11
CA LEU A 478 -19.39 -12.31 -3.92
C LEU A 478 -19.16 -13.08 -5.22
N LEU A 479 -18.09 -12.77 -5.94
CA LEU A 479 -17.74 -13.43 -7.20
C LEU A 479 -17.35 -14.89 -6.96
N GLY A 480 -16.58 -15.18 -5.90
CA GLY A 480 -16.25 -16.54 -5.49
C GLY A 480 -17.49 -17.39 -5.20
N GLN A 481 -18.44 -16.85 -4.43
CA GLN A 481 -19.73 -17.50 -4.13
C GLN A 481 -20.60 -17.74 -5.37
N ARG A 482 -20.44 -16.96 -6.45
CA ARG A 482 -21.14 -17.13 -7.73
C ARG A 482 -20.39 -18.02 -8.75
N LEU A 483 -19.10 -18.29 -8.50
CA LEU A 483 -18.27 -19.15 -9.35
C LEU A 483 -18.23 -20.61 -8.86
N LEU A 484 -18.18 -20.83 -7.54
CA LEU A 484 -18.34 -22.15 -6.91
C LEU A 484 -19.71 -22.78 -7.26
N GLY A 485 -19.71 -24.08 -7.53
CA GLY A 485 -20.92 -24.91 -7.65
C GLY A 485 -21.39 -25.42 -6.28
N GLU A 486 -20.47 -25.77 -5.38
CA GLU A 486 -20.80 -26.14 -4.00
C GLU A 486 -20.47 -25.01 -3.01
N ALA A 487 -21.44 -24.67 -2.16
CA ALA A 487 -21.21 -23.72 -1.07
C ALA A 487 -20.32 -24.36 0.02
N ARG A 488 -19.12 -23.81 0.22
CA ARG A 488 -18.16 -24.27 1.25
C ARG A 488 -18.05 -23.27 2.44
N PRO A 489 -19.13 -22.99 3.20
CA PRO A 489 -19.15 -21.91 4.21
C PRO A 489 -18.25 -22.19 5.43
N SER A 490 -17.78 -23.42 5.59
CA SER A 490 -16.84 -23.85 6.64
C SER A 490 -15.41 -23.40 6.39
N ASP A 491 -15.02 -23.05 5.16
CA ASP A 491 -13.64 -22.67 4.85
C ASP A 491 -13.24 -21.35 5.56
N PRO A 492 -12.06 -21.29 6.22
CA PRO A 492 -11.59 -20.09 6.89
C PRO A 492 -11.49 -18.83 6.02
N VAL A 493 -11.35 -18.97 4.69
CA VAL A 493 -11.16 -17.84 3.76
C VAL A 493 -12.31 -16.81 3.83
N TRP A 494 -13.55 -17.23 4.05
CA TRP A 494 -14.69 -16.30 4.12
C TRP A 494 -14.59 -15.36 5.32
N LYS A 495 -14.02 -15.83 6.43
CA LYS A 495 -13.72 -15.02 7.62
C LYS A 495 -12.53 -14.10 7.38
N VAL A 496 -11.53 -14.56 6.61
CA VAL A 496 -10.39 -13.73 6.17
C VAL A 496 -10.86 -12.58 5.27
N LEU A 497 -11.68 -12.85 4.26
CA LEU A 497 -12.20 -11.83 3.35
C LEU A 497 -13.08 -10.80 4.09
N ALA A 498 -13.94 -11.25 5.01
CA ALA A 498 -14.70 -10.34 5.87
C ALA A 498 -13.80 -9.44 6.74
N LEU A 499 -12.75 -10.01 7.35
CA LEU A 499 -11.79 -9.26 8.17
C LEU A 499 -10.96 -8.27 7.34
N LEU A 500 -10.59 -8.63 6.11
CA LEU A 500 -9.86 -7.77 5.18
C LEU A 500 -10.72 -6.61 4.65
N SER A 501 -12.02 -6.83 4.42
CA SER A 501 -13.01 -5.76 4.17
C SER A 501 -13.31 -4.90 5.40
N GLY A 502 -13.00 -5.38 6.61
CA GLY A 502 -13.35 -4.74 7.87
C GLY A 502 -14.82 -4.87 8.25
N ARG A 503 -15.53 -5.86 7.69
CA ARG A 503 -16.95 -6.13 7.97
C ARG A 503 -17.18 -6.54 9.42
N ARG A 504 -18.32 -6.12 9.97
CA ARG A 504 -18.77 -6.51 11.31
C ARG A 504 -19.23 -7.97 11.34
N PRO A 505 -19.22 -8.64 12.51
CA PRO A 505 -19.82 -9.97 12.65
C PRO A 505 -21.29 -9.96 12.20
N GLY A 506 -21.62 -10.82 11.22
CA GLY A 506 -22.95 -10.92 10.62
C GLY A 506 -23.20 -9.99 9.42
N GLU A 507 -22.27 -9.09 9.06
CA GLU A 507 -22.42 -8.18 7.92
C GLU A 507 -22.18 -8.90 6.58
N ALA A 508 -23.11 -8.75 5.65
CA ALA A 508 -23.04 -9.35 4.32
C ALA A 508 -21.97 -8.67 3.44
N PRO A 509 -21.28 -9.42 2.56
CA PRO A 509 -20.34 -8.81 1.61
C PRO A 509 -21.06 -7.84 0.67
N GLY A 510 -20.51 -6.64 0.49
CA GLY A 510 -21.12 -5.61 -0.35
C GLY A 510 -22.34 -4.90 0.25
N HIS A 511 -22.63 -5.07 1.55
CA HIS A 511 -23.75 -4.42 2.26
C HIS A 511 -23.84 -2.89 2.05
N ALA A 512 -22.69 -2.20 1.92
CA ALA A 512 -22.61 -0.75 1.72
C ALA A 512 -22.28 -0.33 0.27
N PHE A 513 -22.41 -1.25 -0.70
CA PHE A 513 -22.20 -0.95 -2.12
C PHE A 513 -23.55 -0.71 -2.82
N GLU A 514 -23.74 0.48 -3.36
CA GLU A 514 -24.89 0.85 -4.20
C GLU A 514 -24.56 0.57 -5.68
N PRO A 515 -25.14 -0.48 -6.31
CA PRO A 515 -24.85 -0.82 -7.71
C PRO A 515 -25.76 -0.02 -8.66
N PRO A 516 -25.31 0.23 -9.92
CA PRO A 516 -26.11 0.96 -10.89
C PRO A 516 -27.42 0.22 -11.29
N ASP A 517 -28.41 0.99 -11.75
CA ASP A 517 -29.66 0.48 -12.33
C ASP A 517 -29.56 0.09 -13.80
N GLU A 518 -28.43 0.36 -14.44
CA GLU A 518 -28.15 0.04 -15.84
C GLU A 518 -26.81 -0.69 -16.01
N TRP A 519 -26.73 -1.51 -17.05
CA TRP A 519 -25.54 -2.24 -17.45
C TRP A 519 -25.20 -2.00 -18.91
N ARG A 520 -23.93 -1.70 -19.17
CA ARG A 520 -23.30 -1.72 -20.49
C ARG A 520 -21.90 -2.30 -20.31
N VAL A 521 -21.59 -3.41 -20.96
CA VAL A 521 -20.23 -3.99 -20.96
C VAL A 521 -19.27 -3.01 -21.64
N PRO A 522 -18.11 -2.66 -21.05
CA PRO A 522 -17.10 -1.85 -21.73
C PRO A 522 -16.64 -2.49 -23.05
N GLU A 523 -16.52 -1.73 -24.14
CA GLU A 523 -16.14 -2.28 -25.48
C GLU A 523 -14.83 -3.11 -25.43
N ILE A 524 -13.85 -2.65 -24.63
CA ILE A 524 -12.57 -3.34 -24.43
C ILE A 524 -12.71 -4.75 -23.82
N TRP A 525 -13.74 -5.00 -23.01
CA TRP A 525 -14.01 -6.32 -22.41
C TRP A 525 -14.37 -7.35 -23.49
N LEU A 526 -15.15 -6.95 -24.49
CA LEU A 526 -15.60 -7.82 -25.58
C LEU A 526 -14.44 -8.30 -26.47
N ARG A 527 -13.26 -7.67 -26.43
CA ARG A 527 -12.09 -8.05 -27.26
C ARG A 527 -11.68 -9.51 -27.09
N ALA A 528 -11.89 -10.09 -25.90
CA ALA A 528 -11.64 -11.51 -25.66
C ALA A 528 -12.53 -12.45 -26.48
N PHE A 529 -13.73 -12.00 -26.87
CA PHE A 529 -14.74 -12.77 -27.60
C PHE A 529 -14.78 -12.46 -29.10
N ARG A 530 -13.79 -11.72 -29.64
CA ARG A 530 -13.64 -11.56 -31.09
C ARG A 530 -13.44 -12.93 -31.76
N THR A 531 -14.22 -13.16 -32.81
CA THR A 531 -14.22 -14.36 -33.65
C THR A 531 -14.20 -13.95 -35.12
N GLN A 532 -13.81 -14.86 -36.01
CA GLN A 532 -13.77 -14.58 -37.46
C GLN A 532 -15.17 -14.60 -38.11
N ALA A 533 -16.11 -15.35 -37.52
CA ALA A 533 -17.52 -15.28 -37.86
C ALA A 533 -18.19 -14.10 -37.15
N SER A 534 -19.30 -13.61 -37.69
CA SER A 534 -20.14 -12.62 -37.00
C SER A 534 -21.07 -13.35 -36.01
N PRO A 535 -20.89 -13.26 -34.68
CA PRO A 535 -21.83 -13.81 -33.72
C PRO A 535 -23.21 -13.15 -33.86
N ALA A 536 -24.27 -13.96 -33.80
CA ALA A 536 -25.62 -13.46 -33.59
C ALA A 536 -25.79 -13.05 -32.12
N TRP A 537 -26.20 -11.80 -31.89
CA TRP A 537 -26.55 -11.26 -30.58
C TRP A 537 -28.07 -11.17 -30.48
N THR A 538 -28.64 -11.81 -29.46
CA THR A 538 -30.09 -11.80 -29.23
C THR A 538 -30.47 -10.54 -28.45
N TRP A 539 -31.58 -9.89 -28.81
CA TRP A 539 -32.09 -8.73 -28.07
C TRP A 539 -33.60 -8.81 -27.80
N SER A 540 -34.02 -8.27 -26.66
CA SER A 540 -35.43 -8.13 -26.27
C SER A 540 -35.73 -6.72 -25.77
N LEU A 541 -36.99 -6.28 -25.91
CA LEU A 541 -37.56 -5.15 -25.17
C LEU A 541 -38.73 -5.69 -24.34
N THR A 542 -38.49 -5.91 -23.05
CA THR A 542 -39.42 -6.56 -22.12
C THR A 542 -39.36 -5.86 -20.77
N ASP A 543 -40.48 -5.76 -20.07
CA ASP A 543 -40.57 -5.14 -18.74
C ASP A 543 -40.11 -3.67 -18.70
N GLY A 544 -40.23 -2.95 -19.84
CA GLY A 544 -39.70 -1.59 -20.00
C GLY A 544 -38.17 -1.51 -20.06
N ARG A 545 -37.47 -2.64 -20.25
CA ARG A 545 -36.00 -2.70 -20.32
C ARG A 545 -35.53 -3.30 -21.64
N LEU A 546 -34.53 -2.66 -22.26
CA LEU A 546 -33.82 -3.21 -23.41
C LEU A 546 -32.69 -4.10 -22.89
N ARG A 547 -32.69 -5.37 -23.30
CA ARG A 547 -31.65 -6.36 -22.97
C ARG A 547 -31.00 -6.90 -24.24
N VAL A 548 -29.67 -7.04 -24.23
CA VAL A 548 -28.88 -7.60 -25.35
C VAL A 548 -27.92 -8.66 -24.81
N ARG A 549 -28.00 -9.88 -25.36
CA ARG A 549 -27.25 -11.07 -24.94
C ARG A 549 -26.21 -11.48 -25.97
N HIS A 550 -24.98 -11.68 -25.50
CA HIS A 550 -23.90 -12.30 -26.26
C HIS A 550 -24.10 -13.82 -26.30
N PRO A 551 -23.80 -14.54 -27.40
CA PRO A 551 -23.99 -15.98 -27.49
C PRO A 551 -23.15 -16.78 -26.48
N ALA A 552 -22.07 -16.20 -25.95
CA ALA A 552 -21.31 -16.76 -24.83
C ALA A 552 -21.99 -16.58 -23.44
N GLY A 553 -23.32 -16.43 -23.40
CA GLY A 553 -24.12 -16.56 -22.18
C GLY A 553 -24.27 -15.30 -21.29
N PHE A 554 -23.68 -14.17 -21.65
CA PHE A 554 -23.71 -12.94 -20.82
C PHE A 554 -24.47 -11.79 -21.48
N LEU A 555 -24.94 -10.84 -20.67
CA LEU A 555 -25.58 -9.60 -21.17
C LEU A 555 -24.53 -8.56 -21.54
N VAL A 556 -24.60 -8.06 -22.78
CA VAL A 556 -23.83 -6.92 -23.27
C VAL A 556 -24.42 -5.62 -22.73
N LEU A 557 -25.74 -5.57 -22.58
CA LEU A 557 -26.50 -4.37 -22.25
C LEU A 557 -27.82 -4.75 -21.55
N ASP A 558 -28.19 -4.01 -20.51
CA ASP A 558 -29.48 -4.09 -19.80
C ASP A 558 -29.81 -2.72 -19.21
N ILE A 559 -30.74 -1.98 -19.83
CA ILE A 559 -31.02 -0.57 -19.55
C ILE A 559 -32.52 -0.30 -19.44
N LEU A 560 -32.91 0.84 -18.86
CA LEU A 560 -34.29 1.31 -18.94
C LEU A 560 -34.57 1.87 -20.35
N ALA A 561 -35.67 1.45 -20.96
CA ALA A 561 -36.11 2.01 -22.24
C ALA A 561 -36.85 3.33 -22.00
N PRO A 562 -36.47 4.44 -22.66
CA PRO A 562 -37.15 5.72 -22.46
C PRO A 562 -38.57 5.68 -23.06
N GLU A 563 -39.54 6.25 -22.35
CA GLU A 563 -40.97 6.23 -22.69
C GLU A 563 -41.30 6.80 -24.09
N SER A 564 -40.44 7.68 -24.61
CA SER A 564 -40.61 8.38 -25.88
C SER A 564 -39.63 7.91 -26.98
N ALA A 565 -39.23 6.65 -26.97
CA ALA A 565 -38.31 6.11 -27.97
C ALA A 565 -38.90 6.12 -29.39
N ASP A 566 -38.07 6.49 -30.38
CA ASP A 566 -38.25 6.03 -31.77
C ASP A 566 -38.28 4.49 -31.82
N SER A 567 -38.70 3.93 -32.98
CA SER A 567 -38.91 2.49 -33.17
C SER A 567 -37.81 1.62 -32.55
N THR A 568 -38.19 0.48 -31.95
CA THR A 568 -37.31 -0.31 -31.07
C THR A 568 -35.93 -0.63 -31.68
N GLU A 569 -35.87 -0.90 -32.99
CA GLU A 569 -34.60 -1.10 -33.69
C GLU A 569 -33.68 0.13 -33.69
N ALA A 570 -34.23 1.35 -33.76
CA ALA A 570 -33.45 2.59 -33.69
C ALA A 570 -32.84 2.77 -32.29
N LEU A 571 -33.58 2.43 -31.23
CA LEU A 571 -33.06 2.39 -29.85
C LEU A 571 -31.91 1.36 -29.75
N VAL A 572 -32.13 0.13 -30.21
CA VAL A 572 -31.09 -0.93 -30.23
C VAL A 572 -29.84 -0.48 -31.01
N ARG A 573 -30.00 0.07 -32.22
CA ARG A 573 -28.87 0.55 -33.04
C ARG A 573 -28.13 1.71 -32.38
N ARG A 574 -28.83 2.64 -31.71
CA ARG A 574 -28.20 3.78 -31.00
C ARG A 574 -27.33 3.30 -29.84
N GLU A 575 -27.88 2.45 -28.97
CA GLU A 575 -27.18 1.97 -27.78
C GLU A 575 -26.03 1.01 -28.12
N LEU A 576 -26.11 0.30 -29.26
CA LEU A 576 -25.06 -0.61 -29.71
C LEU A 576 -24.02 0.03 -30.67
N ALA A 577 -24.24 1.27 -31.12
CA ALA A 577 -23.30 1.98 -32.00
C ALA A 577 -21.84 1.98 -31.50
N PRO A 578 -21.52 2.14 -30.19
CA PRO A 578 -20.15 2.08 -29.71
C PRO A 578 -19.42 0.78 -30.07
N PHE A 579 -20.11 -0.36 -30.00
CA PHE A 579 -19.52 -1.68 -30.23
C PHE A 579 -19.19 -1.94 -31.71
N THR A 580 -19.95 -1.36 -32.64
CA THR A 580 -19.76 -1.55 -34.09
C THR A 580 -18.40 -1.07 -34.60
N THR A 581 -17.73 -0.17 -33.86
CA THR A 581 -16.41 0.39 -34.21
C THR A 581 -15.27 -0.64 -34.12
N GLY A 582 -15.47 -1.75 -33.41
CA GLY A 582 -14.44 -2.79 -33.21
C GLY A 582 -14.92 -4.23 -33.31
N HIS A 583 -16.22 -4.46 -33.49
CA HIS A 583 -16.85 -5.78 -33.42
C HIS A 583 -17.90 -5.98 -34.52
N THR A 584 -17.78 -7.06 -35.28
CA THR A 584 -18.81 -7.50 -36.23
C THR A 584 -19.76 -8.48 -35.53
N PHE A 585 -21.06 -8.23 -35.61
CA PHE A 585 -22.12 -9.08 -35.06
C PHE A 585 -23.41 -8.90 -35.87
N THR A 586 -24.30 -9.88 -35.82
CA THR A 586 -25.69 -9.74 -36.29
C THR A 586 -26.63 -9.52 -35.10
N LEU A 587 -27.82 -8.98 -35.34
CA LEU A 587 -28.83 -8.71 -34.31
C LEU A 587 -30.11 -9.46 -34.63
N GLU A 588 -30.55 -10.29 -33.68
CA GLU A 588 -31.73 -11.14 -33.84
C GLU A 588 -32.71 -10.86 -32.69
N PRO A 589 -33.97 -10.49 -32.98
CA PRO A 589 -35.00 -10.38 -31.95
C PRO A 589 -35.27 -11.75 -31.34
N GLY A 590 -35.28 -11.85 -30.01
CA GLY A 590 -35.56 -13.11 -29.32
C GLY A 590 -35.74 -12.90 -27.82
N ASP A 591 -36.10 -13.96 -27.10
CA ASP A 591 -36.23 -13.85 -25.64
C ASP A 591 -34.84 -13.69 -24.98
N VAL A 592 -34.72 -12.66 -24.14
CA VAL A 592 -33.55 -12.38 -23.33
C VAL A 592 -34.01 -12.30 -21.88
N PRO A 593 -33.84 -13.37 -21.09
CA PRO A 593 -34.33 -13.42 -19.73
C PRO A 593 -33.62 -12.37 -18.86
N ALA A 594 -34.31 -11.93 -17.80
CA ALA A 594 -33.72 -11.08 -16.79
C ALA A 594 -32.48 -11.74 -16.14
N PRO A 595 -31.48 -10.95 -15.70
CA PRO A 595 -30.26 -11.47 -15.06
C PRO A 595 -30.52 -12.23 -13.74
N THR A 596 -31.69 -11.98 -13.13
CA THR A 596 -32.12 -12.49 -11.83
C THR A 596 -33.66 -12.55 -11.77
N ALA A 597 -34.20 -13.18 -10.72
CA ALA A 597 -35.62 -13.14 -10.42
C ALA A 597 -36.15 -11.71 -10.13
N SER A 598 -37.46 -11.53 -10.23
CA SER A 598 -38.14 -10.22 -10.10
C SER A 598 -38.00 -9.54 -8.74
N GLU A 599 -37.74 -10.32 -7.68
CA GLU A 599 -37.58 -9.83 -6.29
C GLU A 599 -36.10 -9.67 -5.88
N ALA A 600 -35.16 -9.86 -6.81
CA ALA A 600 -33.73 -9.80 -6.51
C ALA A 600 -33.27 -8.39 -6.12
N THR A 601 -32.35 -8.33 -5.15
CA THR A 601 -31.74 -7.06 -4.72
C THR A 601 -30.93 -6.41 -5.86
N PRO A 602 -30.69 -5.08 -5.81
CA PRO A 602 -29.81 -4.41 -6.78
C PRO A 602 -28.42 -5.04 -6.89
N LEU A 603 -27.89 -5.57 -5.77
CA LEU A 603 -26.61 -6.29 -5.71
C LEU A 603 -26.67 -7.62 -6.46
N GLU A 604 -27.72 -8.41 -6.26
CA GLU A 604 -27.89 -9.67 -6.97
C GLU A 604 -28.10 -9.47 -8.48
N ARG A 605 -28.86 -8.44 -8.87
CA ARG A 605 -29.04 -8.03 -10.27
C ARG A 605 -27.70 -7.68 -10.90
N TRP A 606 -26.88 -6.87 -10.22
CA TRP A 606 -25.53 -6.51 -10.68
C TRP A 606 -24.58 -7.72 -10.77
N LEU A 607 -24.63 -8.65 -9.82
CA LEU A 607 -23.91 -9.92 -9.92
C LEU A 607 -24.44 -10.81 -11.06
N GLY A 608 -25.74 -10.73 -11.37
CA GLY A 608 -26.36 -11.40 -12.52
C GLY A 608 -25.88 -10.84 -13.87
N TRP A 609 -25.47 -9.57 -13.94
CA TRP A 609 -24.78 -9.02 -15.11
C TRP A 609 -23.30 -9.45 -15.17
N LEU A 610 -22.57 -9.29 -14.07
CA LEU A 610 -21.11 -9.47 -14.03
C LEU A 610 -20.69 -10.94 -14.07
N SER A 611 -21.31 -11.80 -13.26
CA SER A 611 -20.83 -13.18 -13.04
C SER A 611 -20.87 -14.05 -14.31
N PRO A 612 -21.90 -14.00 -15.18
CA PRO A 612 -21.90 -14.75 -16.44
C PRO A 612 -20.78 -14.32 -17.39
N TYR A 613 -20.52 -13.01 -17.50
CA TYR A 613 -19.41 -12.49 -18.31
C TYR A 613 -18.06 -12.95 -17.76
N VAL A 614 -17.87 -12.88 -16.44
CA VAL A 614 -16.63 -13.33 -15.78
C VAL A 614 -16.44 -14.84 -15.95
N ARG A 615 -17.48 -15.65 -15.77
CA ARG A 615 -17.45 -17.10 -16.01
C ARG A 615 -17.04 -17.41 -17.45
N ALA A 616 -17.72 -16.83 -18.44
CA ALA A 616 -17.40 -17.02 -19.85
C ALA A 616 -15.97 -16.58 -20.22
N ARG A 617 -15.47 -15.49 -19.60
CA ARG A 617 -14.10 -15.01 -19.81
C ARG A 617 -13.06 -15.96 -19.21
N LEU A 618 -13.30 -16.44 -17.99
CA LEU A 618 -12.39 -17.34 -17.28
C LEU A 618 -12.34 -18.71 -17.94
N SER A 619 -13.48 -19.31 -18.31
CA SER A 619 -13.51 -20.57 -19.06
C SER A 619 -12.66 -20.47 -20.33
N ARG A 620 -12.84 -19.40 -21.11
CA ARG A 620 -12.05 -19.14 -22.32
C ARG A 620 -10.57 -18.87 -22.06
N ALA A 621 -10.21 -18.24 -20.95
CA ALA A 621 -8.80 -17.98 -20.59
C ALA A 621 -8.07 -19.22 -20.07
N LEU A 622 -8.79 -20.14 -19.44
CA LEU A 622 -8.27 -21.38 -18.84
C LEU A 622 -8.42 -22.62 -19.75
N GLY A 623 -9.01 -22.46 -20.95
CA GLY A 623 -9.28 -23.58 -21.87
C GLY A 623 -10.42 -24.52 -21.44
N VAL A 624 -11.21 -24.14 -20.43
CA VAL A 624 -12.34 -24.92 -19.91
C VAL A 624 -13.59 -24.68 -20.78
N ALA A 625 -14.44 -25.71 -20.92
CA ALA A 625 -15.71 -25.57 -21.63
C ALA A 625 -16.64 -24.56 -20.91
N PRO A 626 -17.42 -23.71 -21.61
CA PRO A 626 -18.26 -22.69 -20.98
C PRO A 626 -19.26 -23.24 -19.95
N ASP A 627 -19.80 -24.43 -20.22
CA ASP A 627 -20.82 -25.10 -19.41
C ASP A 627 -20.22 -25.99 -18.31
N ASP A 628 -18.91 -26.27 -18.34
CA ASP A 628 -18.20 -27.08 -17.35
C ASP A 628 -17.82 -26.22 -16.13
N ALA A 629 -18.81 -25.98 -15.29
CA ALA A 629 -18.65 -25.22 -14.05
C ALA A 629 -17.74 -25.91 -13.03
N GLU A 630 -17.68 -27.26 -13.02
CA GLU A 630 -16.89 -28.05 -12.06
C GLU A 630 -15.40 -27.97 -12.39
N ALA A 631 -15.02 -28.13 -13.67
CA ALA A 631 -13.64 -27.94 -14.09
C ALA A 631 -13.18 -26.49 -13.89
N LEU A 632 -14.06 -25.50 -14.08
CA LEU A 632 -13.72 -24.11 -13.77
C LEU A 632 -13.46 -23.89 -12.27
N GLU A 633 -14.32 -24.42 -11.38
CA GLU A 633 -14.10 -24.38 -9.94
C GLU A 633 -12.77 -25.05 -9.56
N ARG A 634 -12.53 -26.27 -10.04
CA ARG A 634 -11.35 -27.06 -9.73
C ARG A 634 -10.05 -26.42 -10.23
N THR A 635 -10.04 -25.89 -11.45
CA THR A 635 -8.83 -25.26 -12.03
C THR A 635 -8.56 -23.89 -11.42
N LEU A 636 -9.59 -23.07 -11.13
CA LEU A 636 -9.36 -21.70 -10.68
C LEU A 636 -9.36 -21.52 -9.15
N LEU A 637 -10.27 -22.18 -8.43
CA LEU A 637 -10.61 -21.80 -7.04
C LEU A 637 -10.05 -22.78 -5.99
N VAL A 638 -10.14 -24.08 -6.27
CA VAL A 638 -9.90 -25.14 -5.29
C VAL A 638 -8.42 -25.50 -5.20
N HIS A 639 -7.69 -24.66 -4.45
CA HIS A 639 -6.25 -24.80 -4.21
C HIS A 639 -5.95 -24.75 -2.72
N ASP A 640 -5.14 -25.69 -2.22
CA ASP A 640 -4.66 -25.62 -0.83
C ASP A 640 -3.67 -24.46 -0.69
N ALA A 641 -3.99 -23.51 0.20
CA ALA A 641 -3.12 -22.38 0.47
C ALA A 641 -2.95 -22.10 1.96
N ARG A 642 -1.78 -21.56 2.29
CA ARG A 642 -1.40 -21.03 3.60
C ARG A 642 -1.40 -19.51 3.52
N LEU A 643 -2.41 -18.87 4.11
CA LEU A 643 -2.54 -17.42 4.11
C LEU A 643 -1.80 -16.81 5.32
N HIS A 644 -0.82 -15.94 5.06
CA HIS A 644 -0.24 -15.08 6.09
C HIS A 644 -0.79 -13.65 5.93
N LEU A 645 -1.28 -13.07 7.04
CA LEU A 645 -1.94 -11.77 7.06
C LEU A 645 -1.23 -10.83 8.02
N THR A 646 -1.04 -9.58 7.61
CA THR A 646 -0.53 -8.50 8.46
C THR A 646 -1.40 -7.23 8.31
N GLU A 647 -1.02 -6.13 8.96
CA GLU A 647 -1.68 -4.84 8.71
C GLU A 647 -1.48 -4.39 7.24
N THR A 648 -0.40 -4.77 6.56
CA THR A 648 -0.06 -4.30 5.20
C THR A 648 0.13 -5.38 4.13
N HIS A 649 0.09 -6.68 4.47
CA HIS A 649 0.30 -7.77 3.51
C HIS A 649 -0.78 -8.86 3.60
N VAL A 650 -1.08 -9.45 2.44
CA VAL A 650 -1.75 -10.73 2.25
C VAL A 650 -0.81 -11.59 1.41
N ASP A 651 -0.04 -12.45 2.08
CA ASP A 651 0.88 -13.39 1.43
C ASP A 651 0.16 -14.75 1.27
N VAL A 652 -0.09 -15.16 0.03
CA VAL A 652 -0.80 -16.40 -0.33
C VAL A 652 0.23 -17.45 -0.72
N VAL A 653 0.51 -18.41 0.17
CA VAL A 653 1.50 -19.47 -0.08
C VAL A 653 0.81 -20.73 -0.56
N LEU A 654 1.03 -21.08 -1.83
CA LEU A 654 0.46 -22.22 -2.55
C LEU A 654 1.51 -23.32 -2.74
N ALA A 655 1.10 -24.57 -2.89
CA ALA A 655 2.01 -25.65 -3.26
C ALA A 655 2.35 -25.59 -4.75
N LEU A 656 3.63 -25.53 -5.10
CA LEU A 656 4.08 -25.47 -6.51
C LEU A 656 3.60 -26.68 -7.32
N ALA A 657 3.48 -27.85 -6.69
CA ALA A 657 3.00 -29.08 -7.30
C ALA A 657 1.46 -29.12 -7.55
N GLN A 658 0.70 -28.15 -7.06
CA GLN A 658 -0.76 -28.04 -7.27
C GLN A 658 -1.15 -26.94 -8.26
N LEU A 659 -0.25 -26.02 -8.62
CA LEU A 659 -0.55 -24.90 -9.51
C LEU A 659 -0.90 -25.39 -10.93
N PRO A 660 -2.12 -25.16 -11.45
CA PRO A 660 -2.47 -25.52 -12.82
C PRO A 660 -1.77 -24.60 -13.81
N LEU A 661 -1.23 -25.17 -14.88
CA LEU A 661 -0.50 -24.42 -15.92
C LEU A 661 -1.41 -23.38 -16.61
N GLU A 662 -2.70 -23.68 -16.68
CA GLU A 662 -3.77 -22.85 -17.23
C GLU A 662 -3.83 -21.49 -16.50
N VAL A 663 -3.73 -21.49 -15.17
CA VAL A 663 -3.76 -20.27 -14.34
C VAL A 663 -2.54 -19.39 -14.63
N ARG A 664 -1.36 -20.01 -14.75
CA ARG A 664 -0.10 -19.34 -15.08
C ARG A 664 -0.07 -18.80 -16.52
N VAL A 665 -0.62 -19.54 -17.48
CA VAL A 665 -0.74 -19.12 -18.89
C VAL A 665 -1.76 -17.98 -19.04
N ALA A 666 -2.88 -18.03 -18.31
CA ALA A 666 -3.83 -16.93 -18.22
C ALA A 666 -3.28 -15.70 -17.46
N GLY A 667 -2.16 -15.86 -16.74
CA GLY A 667 -1.52 -14.80 -15.95
C GLY A 667 -2.31 -14.37 -14.71
N LEU A 668 -3.18 -15.24 -14.19
CA LEU A 668 -4.08 -14.95 -13.07
C LEU A 668 -3.37 -15.04 -11.71
N ASP A 669 -2.19 -15.66 -11.65
CA ASP A 669 -1.36 -15.82 -10.45
C ASP A 669 -0.16 -14.85 -10.39
N ARG A 670 -0.19 -13.79 -11.19
CA ARG A 670 0.83 -12.72 -11.17
C ARG A 670 0.81 -12.00 -9.83
N ASP A 671 2.00 -11.71 -9.30
CA ASP A 671 2.18 -10.80 -8.17
C ASP A 671 1.64 -9.42 -8.50
N ILE A 672 0.64 -9.00 -7.73
CA ILE A 672 -0.02 -7.70 -7.85
C ILE A 672 0.81 -6.62 -7.15
N GLY A 673 1.51 -6.99 -6.07
CA GLY A 673 2.14 -6.02 -5.20
C GLY A 673 1.08 -5.16 -4.50
N TRP A 674 1.27 -3.85 -4.49
CA TRP A 674 0.42 -2.94 -3.71
C TRP A 674 -0.93 -2.66 -4.38
N ILE A 675 -2.01 -2.86 -3.63
CA ILE A 675 -3.40 -2.54 -4.01
C ILE A 675 -3.86 -1.31 -3.22
N PRO A 676 -3.95 -0.12 -3.85
CA PRO A 676 -4.33 1.11 -3.16
C PRO A 676 -5.70 1.05 -2.48
N SER A 677 -6.71 0.47 -3.14
CA SER A 677 -8.08 0.33 -2.62
C SER A 677 -8.18 -0.59 -1.38
N ALA A 678 -7.26 -1.55 -1.23
CA ALA A 678 -7.20 -2.48 -0.10
C ALA A 678 -6.27 -2.03 1.04
N GLY A 679 -5.41 -1.03 0.78
CA GLY A 679 -4.36 -0.60 1.70
C GLY A 679 -3.36 -1.70 2.06
N ARG A 680 -3.08 -2.64 1.14
CA ARG A 680 -2.23 -3.83 1.34
C ARG A 680 -1.52 -4.27 0.07
N HIS A 681 -0.43 -5.03 0.25
CA HIS A 681 0.13 -5.91 -0.76
C HIS A 681 -0.67 -7.23 -0.88
N LEU A 682 -0.75 -7.77 -2.09
CA LEU A 682 -1.11 -9.16 -2.37
C LEU A 682 0.01 -9.80 -3.22
N THR A 683 0.53 -10.92 -2.72
CA THR A 683 1.70 -11.63 -3.27
C THR A 683 1.45 -13.14 -3.27
N PHE A 684 1.78 -13.84 -4.35
CA PHE A 684 1.64 -15.29 -4.50
C PHE A 684 3.00 -15.95 -4.37
N HIS A 685 3.14 -16.85 -3.39
CA HIS A 685 4.37 -17.59 -3.13
C HIS A 685 4.13 -19.07 -3.46
N PHE A 686 5.09 -19.71 -4.11
CA PHE A 686 5.01 -21.11 -4.50
C PHE A 686 6.14 -21.89 -3.82
N GLU A 687 5.77 -22.86 -2.98
CA GLU A 687 6.69 -23.72 -2.19
C GLU A 687 6.55 -25.21 -2.57
#